data_AF-A0A1D1Z766-F1
#
_entry.id   AF-A0A1D1Z766-F1
#
_cell.length_a   1.000
_cell.length_b   1.000
_cell.length_c   1.000
_cell.angle_alpha   90.00
_cell.angle_beta   90.00
_cell.angle_gamma   90.00
#
_symmetry.space_group_name_H-M   'P 1'
#
loop_
_entity.id
_entity.type
_entity.pdbx_description
1 polymer ?
#
loop_
_entity_poly.entity_id
_entity_poly.type
_entity_poly.pdbx_seq_one_letter_code
_entity_poly.pdbx_strand_id
1 'polypeptide(L)'
;MELERAVSSLASVFGGCRGCGTRSWENLICPRHAFCRGRGRRSARNLVKADAMGVGGFRAAGCLAVHAVQGTGGAEAVETAVVEETVRRGTKVLPGTPEPFGATSRDGGVNFAIHSRGATSAALCLFSLADLQANRVTEQIPLDPLVNKTGDVWHVFLQGDFSHMVYAYKFGGRFSTKDGHYFDSSRVLLDPYAKAVISRGEYGVLGPGGNCWPQMAGMIPSPSDEFDWEGDLPLSYPQRDLIIYEMHIRGFTRHDSSGTKFPGTYRGATEKLDHLKELGVNCIELMPCHEFNELEYFSHKSASGANKLNFWGYSTVNFFSPMIRYSSAGIKNNGLDAINEFKFFVREAHKRGIEVLLDVVFNHTAEGNERGPILSFRGVDNSVYYMLAPKGEFYNYSGCGNTFNCSHPIVRQFIVDCLRYWVMEMHVDGFRFDLASIMTRASSLWDAVNAHGNPIEGDGLRTGTPLSNPPLIEMISNDPILRRVKLIAEAWDAGGLYQVGKFPHWGVWSEWNGQYRDVVRQFIKGTDGFSGAFAQCLCGSPNLYQDGGRKPWNSINFVCAHDGFTLADLVTYNKKHNLANGENNNDGENHNNSWNCGQEGEFAASPVKRLRKRQMRNFYLCLMVSQGVPMIVMGDEYGHTKGGNNNTYCHDNH
;
A
#
# COMPACT_ATOMS: atom_id res chain seq x y z
N MET A 1 -58.32 20.09 5.13
CA MET A 1 -57.97 20.57 6.49
C MET A 1 -56.83 19.70 6.98
N GLU A 2 -55.56 20.07 6.99
CA GLU A 2 -54.86 21.31 6.73
C GLU A 2 -53.67 20.99 5.80
N LEU A 3 -53.69 21.54 4.59
CA LEU A 3 -52.51 21.69 3.74
C LEU A 3 -52.65 23.01 2.95
N GLU A 4 -53.13 24.03 3.66
CA GLU A 4 -53.33 25.41 3.21
C GLU A 4 -52.98 26.34 4.38
N ARG A 5 -51.68 26.56 4.66
CA ARG A 5 -51.21 27.67 5.52
C ARG A 5 -49.69 27.88 5.53
N ALA A 6 -49.06 27.94 4.36
CA ALA A 6 -47.69 28.48 4.26
C ALA A 6 -47.36 29.05 2.87
N VAL A 7 -48.26 29.86 2.30
CA VAL A 7 -47.94 30.79 1.20
C VAL A 7 -48.67 32.10 1.50
N SER A 8 -47.98 33.07 2.10
CA SER A 8 -48.16 34.52 1.87
C SER A 8 -47.47 35.36 2.96
N SER A 9 -46.30 35.87 2.63
CA SER A 9 -45.74 37.16 3.08
C SER A 9 -44.49 37.44 2.22
N LEU A 10 -44.66 37.74 0.92
CA LEU A 10 -44.55 39.09 0.33
C LEU A 10 -43.30 39.84 0.84
N ALA A 11 -42.21 39.88 0.06
CA ALA A 11 -41.99 40.82 -1.05
C ALA A 11 -41.79 42.28 -0.60
N SER A 12 -40.52 42.59 -0.33
CA SER A 12 -39.86 43.85 -0.66
C SER A 12 -38.49 43.39 -1.19
N VAL A 13 -37.93 43.76 -2.34
CA VAL A 13 -37.97 44.99 -3.12
C VAL A 13 -37.62 44.58 -4.56
N PHE A 14 -38.53 44.76 -5.52
CA PHE A 14 -38.18 44.81 -6.94
C PHE A 14 -38.34 46.25 -7.44
N GLY A 15 -37.25 46.77 -7.98
CA GLY A 15 -37.18 47.86 -8.94
C GLY A 15 -35.75 47.81 -9.49
N GLY A 16 -35.46 47.58 -10.76
CA GLY A 16 -36.22 47.63 -11.98
C GLY A 16 -35.30 48.31 -13.00
N CYS A 17 -34.87 47.63 -14.06
CA CYS A 17 -34.74 48.19 -15.41
C CYS A 17 -34.26 47.14 -16.43
N ARG A 18 -34.86 47.24 -17.60
CA ARG A 18 -34.77 46.38 -18.79
C ARG A 18 -33.60 46.77 -19.69
N GLY A 19 -33.15 45.87 -20.56
CA GLY A 19 -32.49 46.30 -21.81
C GLY A 19 -31.78 45.22 -22.64
N CYS A 20 -32.45 44.77 -23.70
CA CYS A 20 -31.93 44.29 -24.99
C CYS A 20 -31.14 42.97 -25.14
N GLY A 21 -31.58 42.15 -26.11
CA GLY A 21 -30.66 41.60 -27.11
C GLY A 21 -30.74 40.10 -27.41
N THR A 22 -31.74 39.68 -28.18
CA THR A 22 -31.85 38.37 -28.85
C THR A 22 -30.81 38.17 -29.97
N ARG A 23 -30.11 37.01 -30.00
CA ARG A 23 -29.61 36.25 -31.18
C ARG A 23 -29.42 34.78 -30.74
N SER A 24 -30.25 33.79 -31.09
CA SER A 24 -30.42 33.03 -32.35
C SER A 24 -29.13 32.42 -32.92
N TRP A 25 -28.95 31.09 -32.85
CA TRP A 25 -29.21 30.13 -33.94
C TRP A 25 -28.65 28.73 -33.61
N GLU A 26 -29.53 27.74 -33.68
CA GLU A 26 -29.21 26.34 -33.95
C GLU A 26 -28.62 26.21 -35.36
N ASN A 27 -27.67 25.28 -35.58
CA ASN A 27 -27.79 24.20 -36.58
C ASN A 27 -26.45 23.49 -36.91
N LEU A 28 -26.62 22.21 -37.27
CA LEU A 28 -25.89 21.39 -38.24
C LEU A 28 -24.81 20.37 -37.77
N ILE A 29 -25.28 19.10 -37.78
CA ILE A 29 -24.81 18.01 -38.67
C ILE A 29 -23.58 17.15 -38.27
N CYS A 30 -23.88 15.85 -38.24
CA CYS A 30 -23.04 14.65 -38.23
C CYS A 30 -22.13 14.52 -39.47
N PRO A 31 -21.10 13.67 -39.44
CA PRO A 31 -21.20 12.54 -40.38
C PRO A 31 -20.76 11.20 -39.80
N ARG A 32 -21.64 10.21 -39.99
CA ARG A 32 -21.30 8.79 -40.09
C ARG A 32 -20.69 8.53 -41.47
N HIS A 33 -19.61 7.76 -41.53
CA HIS A 33 -19.22 7.04 -42.73
C HIS A 33 -19.31 5.54 -42.49
N ALA A 34 -20.12 4.91 -43.34
CA ALA A 34 -20.28 3.48 -43.49
C ALA A 34 -19.19 2.95 -44.43
N PHE A 35 -18.68 1.74 -44.17
CA PHE A 35 -18.11 0.90 -45.23
C PHE A 35 -18.78 -0.47 -45.23
N CYS A 36 -19.25 -0.84 -46.41
CA CYS A 36 -20.03 -2.04 -46.70
C CYS A 36 -19.17 -3.30 -46.78
N ARG A 37 -19.86 -4.41 -46.50
CA ARG A 37 -19.48 -5.80 -46.72
C ARG A 37 -19.07 -6.08 -48.18
N GLY A 38 -18.02 -6.88 -48.37
CA GLY A 38 -17.77 -7.67 -49.57
C GLY A 38 -17.63 -9.15 -49.21
N ARG A 39 -18.54 -9.98 -49.71
CA ARG A 39 -18.42 -11.46 -49.72
C ARG A 39 -17.58 -11.89 -50.92
N GLY A 40 -16.64 -12.81 -50.71
CA GLY A 40 -15.96 -13.56 -51.77
C GLY A 40 -15.61 -14.96 -51.29
N ARG A 41 -16.15 -15.98 -51.96
CA ARG A 41 -16.11 -17.42 -51.62
C ARG A 41 -14.83 -18.09 -52.12
N ARG A 42 -14.44 -19.14 -51.38
CA ARG A 42 -13.84 -20.45 -51.79
C ARG A 42 -12.46 -20.44 -52.46
N SER A 43 -11.52 -21.16 -51.85
CA SER A 43 -10.93 -22.38 -52.43
C SER A 43 -10.07 -23.12 -51.40
N ALA A 44 -10.39 -24.38 -51.16
CA ALA A 44 -9.55 -25.33 -50.46
C ALA A 44 -8.39 -25.80 -51.37
N ARG A 45 -7.23 -26.10 -50.79
CA ARG A 45 -6.31 -27.14 -51.29
C ARG A 45 -5.30 -27.53 -50.19
N ASN A 46 -5.30 -28.83 -49.92
CA ASN A 46 -4.30 -29.58 -49.16
C ASN A 46 -2.93 -29.53 -49.84
N LEU A 47 -1.84 -29.66 -49.07
CA LEU A 47 -0.60 -30.45 -49.32
C LEU A 47 0.41 -30.11 -48.20
N VAL A 48 0.62 -30.99 -47.21
CA VAL A 48 1.67 -32.02 -47.11
C VAL A 48 3.09 -31.48 -46.85
N LYS A 49 3.69 -32.02 -45.79
CA LYS A 49 5.07 -31.90 -45.27
C LYS A 49 6.16 -32.04 -46.34
N ALA A 50 7.31 -31.38 -46.10
CA ALA A 50 8.63 -31.98 -46.31
C ALA A 50 9.72 -31.25 -45.50
N ASP A 51 10.46 -32.02 -44.72
CA ASP A 51 11.78 -31.69 -44.17
C ASP A 51 12.80 -31.47 -45.29
N ALA A 52 13.78 -30.59 -45.06
CA ALA A 52 15.07 -30.67 -45.72
C ALA A 52 16.19 -30.06 -44.83
N MET A 53 17.08 -30.93 -44.38
CA MET A 53 18.43 -30.57 -43.92
C MET A 53 19.25 -30.00 -45.09
N GLY A 54 20.11 -29.02 -44.82
CA GLY A 54 21.08 -28.52 -45.79
C GLY A 54 22.16 -27.65 -45.14
N VAL A 55 23.38 -28.15 -45.19
CA VAL A 55 24.62 -27.67 -44.55
C VAL A 55 25.29 -26.53 -45.34
N GLY A 56 25.97 -25.62 -44.62
CA GLY A 56 27.26 -25.06 -45.04
C GLY A 56 27.26 -23.66 -45.66
N GLY A 57 27.99 -22.74 -45.03
CA GLY A 57 28.28 -21.42 -45.60
C GLY A 57 29.09 -20.51 -44.68
N PHE A 58 30.38 -20.83 -44.48
CA PHE A 58 31.39 -19.94 -43.90
C PHE A 58 31.50 -18.63 -44.71
N ARG A 59 31.56 -17.47 -44.05
CA ARG A 59 32.19 -16.26 -44.61
C ARG A 59 33.04 -15.51 -43.58
N ALA A 60 34.34 -15.67 -43.81
CA ALA A 60 35.51 -14.83 -43.55
C ALA A 60 35.37 -13.56 -42.69
N ALA A 61 36.13 -13.56 -41.57
CA ALA A 61 36.66 -12.36 -40.95
C ALA A 61 37.99 -11.99 -41.64
N GLY A 62 38.09 -10.75 -42.12
CA GLY A 62 39.33 -10.19 -42.65
C GLY A 62 40.16 -9.57 -41.53
N CYS A 63 41.33 -10.15 -41.25
CA CYS A 63 42.39 -9.52 -40.46
C CYS A 63 43.27 -8.67 -41.39
N LEU A 64 43.47 -7.40 -41.05
CA LEU A 64 44.54 -6.56 -41.58
C LEU A 64 45.69 -6.57 -40.57
N ALA A 65 46.77 -7.26 -40.93
CA ALA A 65 48.04 -7.22 -40.21
C ALA A 65 48.87 -6.04 -40.71
N VAL A 66 49.37 -5.20 -39.79
CA VAL A 66 50.44 -4.24 -40.07
C VAL A 66 51.60 -4.57 -39.13
N HIS A 67 52.71 -4.98 -39.72
CA HIS A 67 54.00 -5.09 -39.04
C HIS A 67 54.60 -3.69 -38.84
N ALA A 68 55.06 -3.39 -37.63
CA ALA A 68 56.00 -2.30 -37.38
C ALA A 68 57.11 -2.76 -36.42
N VAL A 69 58.30 -2.26 -36.71
CA VAL A 69 59.64 -2.71 -36.32
C VAL A 69 60.01 -2.23 -34.90
N GLN A 70 60.83 -3.03 -34.20
CA GLN A 70 61.45 -2.67 -32.91
C GLN A 70 62.35 -1.44 -33.04
N GLY A 71 62.12 -0.45 -32.17
CA GLY A 71 63.01 0.68 -31.91
C GLY A 71 63.08 0.96 -30.41
N THR A 72 64.29 0.98 -29.88
CA THR A 72 64.66 1.20 -28.48
C THR A 72 64.48 2.65 -28.03
N GLY A 73 64.01 2.87 -26.80
CA GLY A 73 64.11 4.16 -26.11
C GLY A 73 63.11 4.31 -24.97
N GLY A 74 63.61 4.50 -23.74
CA GLY A 74 62.78 4.67 -22.55
C GLY A 74 62.27 6.11 -22.39
N ALA A 75 61.07 6.25 -21.83
CA ALA A 75 60.59 7.39 -21.06
C ALA A 75 59.30 7.00 -20.32
N GLU A 76 59.12 7.53 -19.12
CA GLU A 76 58.12 7.21 -18.10
C GLU A 76 56.66 7.28 -18.60
N ALA A 77 55.86 6.27 -18.25
CA ALA A 77 54.43 6.23 -18.51
C ALA A 77 53.66 6.83 -17.32
N VAL A 78 53.00 7.96 -17.57
CA VAL A 78 51.92 8.48 -16.71
C VAL A 78 50.66 7.68 -17.05
N GLU A 79 50.25 6.79 -16.15
CA GLU A 79 48.98 6.06 -16.27
C GLU A 79 47.81 7.03 -16.12
N THR A 80 47.27 7.47 -17.26
CA THR A 80 45.97 8.14 -17.32
C THR A 80 44.94 7.02 -17.44
N ALA A 81 44.28 6.68 -16.34
CA ALA A 81 43.20 5.69 -16.34
C ALA A 81 42.00 6.24 -17.13
N VAL A 82 41.90 5.85 -18.40
CA VAL A 82 40.68 6.02 -19.19
C VAL A 82 39.73 4.92 -18.74
N VAL A 83 38.66 5.30 -18.04
CA VAL A 83 37.56 4.40 -17.70
C VAL A 83 36.81 4.13 -19.00
N GLU A 84 37.02 2.96 -19.60
CA GLU A 84 36.20 2.51 -20.73
C GLU A 84 34.76 2.26 -20.25
N GLU A 85 33.87 3.17 -20.61
CA GLU A 85 32.41 3.00 -20.52
C GLU A 85 32.01 1.74 -21.28
N THR A 86 31.68 0.68 -20.54
CA THR A 86 30.95 -0.47 -21.08
C THR A 86 29.44 -0.23 -20.98
N VAL A 87 28.99 0.87 -21.58
CA VAL A 87 27.58 0.99 -22.02
C VAL A 87 27.43 0.01 -23.18
N ARG A 88 26.40 -0.84 -23.18
CA ARG A 88 26.09 -1.68 -24.35
C ARG A 88 26.14 -0.82 -25.61
N ARG A 89 26.89 -1.23 -26.64
CA ARG A 89 26.90 -0.59 -27.98
C ARG A 89 25.45 -0.42 -28.46
N GLY A 90 24.85 0.75 -28.23
CA GLY A 90 23.47 1.07 -28.62
C GLY A 90 22.61 1.82 -27.59
N THR A 91 22.94 1.80 -26.29
CA THR A 91 22.15 2.55 -25.29
C THR A 91 22.51 4.03 -25.32
N LYS A 92 21.54 4.89 -25.65
CA LYS A 92 21.73 6.36 -25.61
C LYS A 92 21.21 6.90 -24.28
N VAL A 93 22.11 7.47 -23.48
CA VAL A 93 21.78 8.17 -22.24
C VAL A 93 21.47 9.63 -22.56
N LEU A 94 20.30 10.11 -22.15
CA LEU A 94 19.83 11.48 -22.36
C LEU A 94 19.48 12.14 -21.01
N PRO A 95 19.37 13.48 -20.93
CA PRO A 95 19.11 14.18 -19.67
C PRO A 95 17.85 13.72 -18.93
N GLY A 96 16.79 13.35 -19.66
CA GLY A 96 15.50 12.99 -19.06
C GLY A 96 14.73 14.20 -18.51
N THR A 97 13.68 13.92 -17.74
CA THR A 97 12.81 14.95 -17.13
C THR A 97 12.53 14.63 -15.65
N PRO A 98 12.35 15.66 -14.80
CA PRO A 98 12.13 15.47 -13.36
C PRO A 98 10.78 14.83 -13.01
N GLU A 99 9.84 14.82 -13.95
CA GLU A 99 8.52 14.22 -13.75
C GLU A 99 8.14 13.31 -14.94
N PRO A 100 7.26 12.31 -14.69
CA PRO A 100 6.76 11.88 -13.37
C PRO A 100 7.83 11.13 -12.55
N PHE A 101 7.67 11.04 -11.23
CA PHE A 101 8.56 10.27 -10.36
C PHE A 101 8.45 8.76 -10.62
N GLY A 102 9.55 8.05 -10.39
CA GLY A 102 9.74 6.65 -10.71
C GLY A 102 10.28 6.40 -12.12
N ALA A 103 10.28 5.14 -12.54
CA ALA A 103 10.51 4.75 -13.92
C ALA A 103 9.20 4.86 -14.74
N THR A 104 9.26 5.51 -15.90
CA THR A 104 8.13 5.70 -16.81
C THR A 104 8.55 5.43 -18.25
N SER A 105 7.86 4.49 -18.89
CA SER A 105 8.10 4.17 -20.30
C SER A 105 7.54 5.26 -21.21
N ARG A 106 8.37 5.78 -22.13
CA ARG A 106 7.98 6.81 -23.12
C ARG A 106 9.02 6.95 -24.22
N ASP A 107 8.64 7.53 -25.34
CA ASP A 107 9.56 7.96 -26.40
C ASP A 107 10.56 6.87 -26.88
N GLY A 108 10.17 5.59 -26.83
CA GLY A 108 11.03 4.46 -27.20
C GLY A 108 12.15 4.16 -26.18
N GLY A 109 11.96 4.56 -24.92
CA GLY A 109 12.87 4.33 -23.82
C GLY A 109 12.17 4.48 -22.47
N VAL A 110 12.95 4.76 -21.43
CA VAL A 110 12.45 4.91 -20.06
C VAL A 110 13.03 6.16 -19.42
N ASN A 111 12.15 7.02 -18.89
CA ASN A 111 12.53 8.13 -18.04
C ASN A 111 12.53 7.66 -16.58
N PHE A 112 13.60 7.98 -15.87
CA PHE A 112 13.77 7.69 -14.45
C PHE A 112 13.85 9.02 -13.70
N ALA A 113 13.07 9.21 -12.65
CA ALA A 113 13.12 10.41 -11.82
C ALA A 113 12.91 10.12 -10.33
N ILE A 114 13.77 10.67 -9.47
CA ILE A 114 13.73 10.43 -8.02
C ILE A 114 14.14 11.66 -7.23
N HIS A 115 13.38 11.98 -6.18
CA HIS A 115 13.68 13.10 -5.30
C HIS A 115 14.75 12.74 -4.26
N SER A 116 15.83 13.52 -4.21
CA SER A 116 16.80 13.52 -3.12
C SER A 116 17.48 14.89 -3.03
N ARG A 117 17.15 15.63 -1.96
CA ARG A 117 17.69 16.97 -1.70
C ARG A 117 19.11 16.88 -1.17
N GLY A 118 19.35 15.98 -0.21
CA GLY A 118 20.63 15.85 0.48
C GLY A 118 21.75 15.12 -0.29
N ALA A 119 21.43 14.44 -1.40
CA ALA A 119 22.43 13.70 -2.17
C ALA A 119 23.36 14.63 -2.97
N THR A 120 24.65 14.34 -2.92
CA THR A 120 25.71 15.02 -3.69
C THR A 120 26.05 14.30 -4.99
N SER A 121 25.73 13.01 -5.10
CA SER A 121 25.83 12.23 -6.32
C SER A 121 24.73 11.18 -6.37
N ALA A 122 24.33 10.79 -7.58
CA ALA A 122 23.40 9.69 -7.81
C ALA A 122 23.90 8.81 -8.96
N ALA A 123 23.57 7.52 -8.89
CA ALA A 123 23.76 6.60 -10.00
C ALA A 123 22.55 5.69 -10.12
N LEU A 124 22.08 5.49 -11.35
CA LEU A 124 21.09 4.47 -11.69
C LEU A 124 21.82 3.13 -11.84
N CYS A 125 21.34 2.10 -11.16
CA CYS A 125 21.89 0.74 -11.24
C CYS A 125 20.87 -0.16 -11.94
N LEU A 126 21.30 -0.81 -13.01
CA LEU A 126 20.53 -1.82 -13.74
C LEU A 126 21.02 -3.22 -13.38
N PHE A 127 20.07 -4.15 -13.33
CA PHE A 127 20.32 -5.55 -13.00
C PHE A 127 19.62 -6.46 -14.02
N SER A 128 20.32 -7.48 -14.47
CA SER A 128 19.66 -8.72 -14.88
C SER A 128 19.17 -9.48 -13.64
N LEU A 129 18.17 -10.34 -13.79
CA LEU A 129 17.67 -11.15 -12.67
C LEU A 129 18.76 -12.02 -12.03
N ALA A 130 19.64 -12.61 -12.84
CA ALA A 130 20.75 -13.43 -12.35
C ALA A 130 21.73 -12.60 -11.48
N ASP A 131 22.01 -11.37 -11.91
CA ASP A 131 22.93 -10.49 -11.21
C ASP A 131 22.32 -9.92 -9.93
N LEU A 132 21.02 -9.62 -9.93
CA LEU A 132 20.30 -9.25 -8.72
C LEU A 132 20.41 -10.35 -7.64
N GLN A 133 20.19 -11.62 -8.01
CA GLN A 133 20.32 -12.75 -7.09
C GLN A 133 21.76 -12.97 -6.60
N ALA A 134 22.75 -12.61 -7.42
CA ALA A 134 24.16 -12.62 -7.06
C ALA A 134 24.63 -11.34 -6.34
N ASN A 135 23.72 -10.40 -6.05
CA ASN A 135 24.00 -9.08 -5.48
C ASN A 135 25.08 -8.29 -6.25
N ARG A 136 25.01 -8.33 -7.58
CA ARG A 136 25.96 -7.68 -8.48
C ARG A 136 25.21 -6.69 -9.38
N VAL A 137 25.72 -5.47 -9.51
CA VAL A 137 25.19 -4.50 -10.48
C VAL A 137 25.60 -4.93 -11.88
N THR A 138 24.65 -5.00 -12.82
CA THR A 138 24.95 -5.34 -14.22
C THR A 138 25.53 -4.12 -14.94
N GLU A 139 24.89 -2.97 -14.79
CA GLU A 139 25.32 -1.71 -15.40
C GLU A 139 25.03 -0.56 -14.43
N GLN A 140 25.96 0.38 -14.33
CA GLN A 140 25.80 1.56 -13.48
C GLN A 140 25.95 2.80 -14.35
N ILE A 141 24.96 3.69 -14.28
CA ILE A 141 24.89 4.92 -15.05
C ILE A 141 25.00 6.08 -14.03
N PRO A 142 26.16 6.75 -13.94
CA PRO A 142 26.31 7.96 -13.12
C PRO A 142 25.42 9.08 -13.65
N LEU A 143 24.76 9.82 -12.76
CA LEU A 143 23.97 10.99 -13.12
C LEU A 143 24.80 12.25 -12.89
N ASP A 144 24.97 13.06 -13.94
CA ASP A 144 25.68 14.34 -13.84
C ASP A 144 24.80 15.36 -13.08
N PRO A 145 25.24 15.89 -11.93
CA PRO A 145 24.46 16.86 -11.16
C PRO A 145 24.12 18.16 -11.92
N LEU A 146 24.83 18.49 -13.00
CA LEU A 146 24.59 19.67 -13.83
C LEU A 146 23.59 19.43 -14.97
N VAL A 147 23.36 18.17 -15.34
CA VAL A 147 22.52 17.79 -16.50
C VAL A 147 21.32 16.94 -16.09
N ASN A 148 21.54 16.00 -15.17
CA ASN A 148 20.61 14.99 -14.69
C ASN A 148 19.97 15.35 -13.33
N LYS A 149 19.89 16.65 -13.01
CA LYS A 149 19.23 17.14 -11.80
C LYS A 149 18.52 18.46 -12.05
N THR A 150 17.23 18.53 -11.70
CA THR A 150 16.44 19.77 -11.71
C THR A 150 15.88 20.00 -10.31
N GLY A 151 16.30 21.09 -9.65
CA GLY A 151 16.00 21.29 -8.23
C GLY A 151 16.56 20.13 -7.39
N ASP A 152 15.70 19.48 -6.62
CA ASP A 152 16.05 18.32 -5.76
C ASP A 152 15.73 16.96 -6.42
N VAL A 153 15.44 16.95 -7.73
CA VAL A 153 15.04 15.75 -8.47
C VAL A 153 16.15 15.32 -9.42
N TRP A 154 16.65 14.10 -9.21
CA TRP A 154 17.58 13.44 -10.12
C TRP A 154 16.81 12.73 -11.22
N HIS A 155 17.24 12.88 -12.47
CA HIS A 155 16.55 12.28 -13.61
C HIS A 155 17.48 11.89 -14.76
N VAL A 156 17.10 10.84 -15.49
CA VAL A 156 17.82 10.37 -16.68
C VAL A 156 16.85 9.66 -17.63
N PHE A 157 17.07 9.77 -18.93
CA PHE A 157 16.33 9.00 -19.92
C PHE A 157 17.24 8.02 -20.63
N LEU A 158 16.86 6.75 -20.67
CA LEU A 158 17.57 5.70 -21.38
C LEU A 158 16.78 5.29 -22.61
N GLN A 159 17.34 5.50 -23.80
CA GLN A 159 16.74 5.04 -25.04
C GLN A 159 17.05 3.56 -25.27
N GLY A 160 16.03 2.76 -25.55
CA GLY A 160 16.15 1.31 -25.80
C GLY A 160 15.13 0.47 -25.05
N ASP A 161 15.24 -0.85 -25.22
CA ASP A 161 14.40 -1.84 -24.53
C ASP A 161 15.11 -2.40 -23.29
N PHE A 162 14.50 -2.17 -22.14
CA PHE A 162 14.98 -2.60 -20.83
C PHE A 162 14.00 -3.54 -20.12
N SER A 163 13.03 -4.11 -20.84
CA SER A 163 11.99 -5.02 -20.30
C SER A 163 12.54 -6.25 -19.56
N HIS A 164 13.78 -6.65 -19.85
CA HIS A 164 14.49 -7.77 -19.23
C HIS A 164 15.36 -7.39 -18.02
N MET A 165 15.36 -6.10 -17.65
CA MET A 165 16.15 -5.56 -16.55
C MET A 165 15.25 -4.99 -15.45
N VAL A 166 15.84 -4.86 -14.27
CA VAL A 166 15.27 -4.17 -13.11
C VAL A 166 16.25 -3.10 -12.63
N TYR A 167 15.78 -2.11 -11.87
CA TYR A 167 16.58 -0.94 -11.53
C TYR A 167 16.55 -0.60 -10.04
N ALA A 168 17.58 0.12 -9.60
CA ALA A 168 17.69 0.71 -8.27
C ALA A 168 18.65 1.92 -8.33
N TYR A 169 18.89 2.58 -7.21
CA TYR A 169 19.76 3.76 -7.14
C TYR A 169 20.89 3.60 -6.13
N LYS A 170 21.99 4.31 -6.35
CA LYS A 170 23.01 4.60 -5.33
C LYS A 170 23.06 6.11 -5.13
N PHE A 171 23.14 6.55 -3.87
CA PHE A 171 23.29 7.96 -3.54
C PHE A 171 24.56 8.19 -2.72
N GLY A 172 25.37 9.17 -3.14
CA GLY A 172 26.47 9.70 -2.34
C GLY A 172 26.04 10.96 -1.58
N GLY A 173 26.66 11.21 -0.44
CA GLY A 173 26.36 12.35 0.40
C GLY A 173 26.97 12.22 1.80
N ARG A 174 26.51 13.06 2.73
CA ARG A 174 26.96 13.01 4.12
C ARG A 174 26.36 11.78 4.81
N PHE A 175 27.21 10.94 5.40
CA PHE A 175 26.78 9.92 6.36
C PHE A 175 27.04 10.42 7.78
N SER A 176 26.00 10.84 8.49
CA SER A 176 26.09 11.25 9.89
C SER A 176 24.77 10.97 10.61
N THR A 177 24.76 9.90 11.40
CA THR A 177 23.59 9.49 12.17
C THR A 177 23.16 10.54 13.20
N LYS A 178 24.12 11.28 13.77
CA LYS A 178 23.88 12.39 14.72
C LYS A 178 23.19 13.60 14.09
N ASP A 179 23.24 13.73 12.78
CA ASP A 179 22.57 14.79 12.03
C ASP A 179 21.38 14.24 11.22
N GLY A 180 21.07 12.95 11.39
CA GLY A 180 19.98 12.29 10.67
C GLY A 180 20.25 12.01 9.19
N HIS A 181 21.51 11.97 8.73
CA HIS A 181 21.88 11.70 7.34
C HIS A 181 22.48 10.30 7.15
N TYR A 182 22.02 9.57 6.14
CA TYR A 182 22.36 8.15 5.90
C TYR A 182 22.80 7.86 4.46
N PHE A 183 23.34 8.85 3.75
CA PHE A 183 23.82 8.67 2.38
C PHE A 183 25.06 7.77 2.35
N ASP A 184 24.95 6.60 1.71
CA ASP A 184 26.02 5.61 1.58
C ASP A 184 26.03 5.05 0.15
N SER A 185 27.00 5.48 -0.66
CA SER A 185 27.12 5.09 -2.06
C SER A 185 27.48 3.62 -2.27
N SER A 186 27.83 2.89 -1.20
CA SER A 186 28.01 1.44 -1.26
C SER A 186 26.69 0.67 -1.27
N ARG A 187 25.58 1.33 -0.89
CA ARG A 187 24.23 0.73 -0.80
C ARG A 187 23.43 0.97 -2.07
N VAL A 188 22.78 -0.08 -2.54
CA VAL A 188 21.79 -0.02 -3.62
C VAL A 188 20.40 0.06 -3.00
N LEU A 189 19.67 1.10 -3.36
CA LEU A 189 18.44 1.55 -2.74
C LEU A 189 17.27 1.42 -3.73
N LEU A 190 16.16 0.91 -3.24
CA LEU A 190 14.93 0.78 -4.00
C LEU A 190 14.29 2.15 -4.24
N ASP A 191 13.77 2.36 -5.44
CA ASP A 191 12.96 3.53 -5.78
C ASP A 191 11.64 3.52 -4.98
N PRO A 192 11.31 4.57 -4.20
CA PRO A 192 10.01 4.71 -3.55
C PRO A 192 8.80 4.53 -4.47
N TYR A 193 8.91 4.87 -5.75
CA TYR A 193 7.84 4.80 -6.76
C TYR A 193 7.82 3.52 -7.61
N ALA A 194 8.66 2.52 -7.29
CA ALA A 194 8.68 1.25 -8.01
C ALA A 194 7.28 0.58 -8.06
N LYS A 195 6.83 0.16 -9.24
CA LYS A 195 5.50 -0.45 -9.44
C LYS A 195 5.44 -1.94 -9.13
N ALA A 196 6.59 -2.60 -9.12
CA ALA A 196 6.80 -3.93 -8.54
C ALA A 196 8.22 -4.01 -7.97
N VAL A 197 8.39 -4.77 -6.89
CA VAL A 197 9.69 -5.02 -6.24
C VAL A 197 10.13 -6.45 -6.52
N ILE A 198 11.34 -6.59 -7.05
CA ILE A 198 11.97 -7.86 -7.35
C ILE A 198 13.06 -8.15 -6.32
N SER A 199 12.90 -9.28 -5.65
CA SER A 199 13.87 -9.81 -4.70
C SER A 199 13.66 -11.31 -4.52
N ARG A 200 12.71 -11.70 -3.65
CA ARG A 200 12.29 -13.10 -3.41
C ARG A 200 10.92 -13.35 -4.04
N GLY A 201 10.77 -14.49 -4.72
CA GLY A 201 9.53 -14.85 -5.43
C GLY A 201 8.54 -15.70 -4.66
N GLU A 202 8.94 -16.30 -3.54
CA GLU A 202 8.10 -17.25 -2.79
C GLU A 202 7.97 -16.82 -1.32
N TYR A 203 6.77 -16.96 -0.77
CA TYR A 203 6.46 -16.61 0.61
C TYR A 203 7.14 -17.56 1.60
N GLY A 204 7.82 -17.00 2.61
CA GLY A 204 8.50 -17.76 3.67
C GLY A 204 9.83 -18.39 3.25
N VAL A 205 10.26 -18.21 2.00
CA VAL A 205 11.52 -18.74 1.48
C VAL A 205 12.63 -17.70 1.65
N LEU A 206 13.71 -18.08 2.36
CA LEU A 206 14.88 -17.23 2.57
C LEU A 206 15.58 -16.87 1.25
N GLY A 207 16.23 -15.70 1.22
CA GLY A 207 17.06 -15.31 0.09
C GLY A 207 18.37 -16.10 0.00
N PRO A 208 19.17 -15.87 -1.07
CA PRO A 208 20.48 -16.48 -1.22
C PRO A 208 21.35 -16.33 0.03
N GLY A 209 22.00 -17.42 0.44
CA GLY A 209 22.84 -17.45 1.65
C GLY A 209 22.06 -17.36 2.97
N GLY A 210 20.74 -17.60 2.97
CA GLY A 210 19.91 -17.48 4.17
C GLY A 210 19.59 -16.04 4.56
N ASN A 211 19.70 -15.10 3.63
CA ASN A 211 19.48 -13.69 3.89
C ASN A 211 17.97 -13.35 3.93
N CYS A 212 17.51 -12.72 5.02
CA CYS A 212 16.14 -12.21 5.16
C CYS A 212 15.93 -10.89 4.41
N TRP A 213 17.00 -10.15 4.12
CA TRP A 213 17.02 -8.88 3.41
C TRP A 213 17.95 -8.94 2.18
N PRO A 214 17.67 -9.81 1.19
CA PRO A 214 18.42 -9.82 -0.06
C PRO A 214 18.21 -8.51 -0.82
N GLN A 215 19.09 -8.23 -1.79
CA GLN A 215 19.01 -7.03 -2.61
C GLN A 215 17.63 -6.95 -3.28
N MET A 216 17.09 -5.74 -3.32
CA MET A 216 15.81 -5.43 -3.96
C MET A 216 16.02 -4.46 -5.13
N ALA A 217 15.20 -4.57 -6.16
CA ALA A 217 15.18 -3.67 -7.30
C ALA A 217 13.75 -3.49 -7.81
N GLY A 218 13.46 -2.34 -8.41
CA GLY A 218 12.17 -2.02 -9.02
C GLY A 218 12.04 -2.56 -10.44
N MET A 219 10.83 -2.94 -10.82
CA MET A 219 10.48 -3.26 -12.21
C MET A 219 10.62 -2.03 -13.13
N ILE A 220 11.21 -2.22 -14.31
CA ILE A 220 11.20 -1.21 -15.38
C ILE A 220 9.95 -1.44 -16.26
N PRO A 221 9.05 -0.45 -16.42
CA PRO A 221 7.85 -0.61 -17.23
C PRO A 221 8.13 -0.60 -18.73
N SER A 222 7.30 -1.32 -19.48
CA SER A 222 7.28 -1.37 -20.94
C SER A 222 5.96 -0.80 -21.49
N PRO A 223 5.94 -0.21 -22.71
CA PRO A 223 4.70 0.28 -23.32
C PRO A 223 3.67 -0.82 -23.60
N SER A 224 4.09 -2.09 -23.61
CA SER A 224 3.25 -3.25 -23.83
C SER A 224 2.50 -3.73 -22.57
N ASP A 225 2.74 -3.10 -21.41
CA ASP A 225 2.27 -3.58 -20.10
C ASP A 225 0.81 -3.17 -19.82
N GLU A 226 -0.07 -3.36 -20.79
CA GLU A 226 -1.50 -3.04 -20.67
C GLU A 226 -2.29 -4.23 -20.07
N PHE A 227 -3.16 -3.92 -19.12
CA PHE A 227 -4.11 -4.88 -18.55
C PHE A 227 -5.50 -4.65 -19.13
N ASP A 228 -6.13 -5.70 -19.65
CA ASP A 228 -7.51 -5.62 -20.15
C ASP A 228 -8.51 -5.67 -18.97
N TRP A 229 -9.06 -4.52 -18.62
CA TRP A 229 -10.09 -4.39 -17.60
C TRP A 229 -11.46 -4.94 -18.02
N GLU A 230 -11.65 -5.34 -19.29
CA GLU A 230 -12.93 -5.84 -19.81
C GLU A 230 -14.11 -4.87 -19.57
N GLY A 231 -13.82 -3.56 -19.52
CA GLY A 231 -14.81 -2.51 -19.26
C GLY A 231 -15.17 -2.30 -17.79
N ASP A 232 -14.39 -2.84 -16.85
CA ASP A 232 -14.55 -2.62 -15.42
C ASP A 232 -14.55 -1.14 -15.04
N LEU A 233 -15.43 -0.79 -14.08
CA LEU A 233 -15.56 0.56 -13.52
C LEU A 233 -15.80 0.44 -12.00
N PRO A 234 -15.31 1.40 -11.19
CA PRO A 234 -15.56 1.42 -9.75
C PRO A 234 -17.06 1.36 -9.42
N LEU A 235 -17.45 0.53 -8.45
CA LEU A 235 -18.86 0.25 -8.15
C LEU A 235 -19.59 1.44 -7.52
N SER A 236 -18.89 2.22 -6.70
CA SER A 236 -19.39 3.45 -6.09
C SER A 236 -20.70 3.30 -5.29
N TYR A 237 -20.84 2.21 -4.53
CA TYR A 237 -21.98 2.05 -3.62
C TYR A 237 -22.02 3.19 -2.60
N PRO A 238 -23.22 3.67 -2.20
CA PRO A 238 -23.33 4.57 -1.07
C PRO A 238 -22.75 3.92 0.19
N GLN A 239 -21.92 4.65 0.93
CA GLN A 239 -21.22 4.07 2.07
C GLN A 239 -22.15 3.45 3.13
N ARG A 240 -23.32 4.04 3.34
CA ARG A 240 -24.35 3.55 4.27
C ARG A 240 -24.89 2.15 3.93
N ASP A 241 -24.68 1.68 2.70
CA ASP A 241 -25.18 0.39 2.22
C ASP A 241 -24.07 -0.69 2.22
N LEU A 242 -22.88 -0.38 2.75
CA LEU A 242 -21.76 -1.32 2.81
C LEU A 242 -21.88 -2.31 3.97
N ILE A 243 -21.38 -3.52 3.72
CA ILE A 243 -21.04 -4.54 4.72
C ILE A 243 -19.61 -4.95 4.42
N ILE A 244 -18.69 -4.53 5.28
CA ILE A 244 -17.25 -4.69 5.07
C ILE A 244 -16.79 -6.04 5.62
N TYR A 245 -15.99 -6.76 4.84
CA TYR A 245 -15.32 -8.00 5.24
C TYR A 245 -13.81 -7.79 5.28
N GLU A 246 -13.25 -7.68 6.47
CA GLU A 246 -11.80 -7.56 6.68
C GLU A 246 -11.15 -8.93 6.48
N MET A 247 -10.21 -9.03 5.53
CA MET A 247 -9.58 -10.31 5.19
C MET A 247 -8.10 -10.21 4.83
N HIS A 248 -7.39 -11.32 5.04
CA HIS A 248 -6.00 -11.48 4.68
C HIS A 248 -5.87 -12.36 3.42
N ILE A 249 -5.23 -11.88 2.35
CA ILE A 249 -5.10 -12.62 1.07
C ILE A 249 -4.55 -14.04 1.26
N ARG A 250 -3.42 -14.16 1.98
CA ARG A 250 -2.85 -15.47 2.28
C ARG A 250 -3.79 -16.34 3.14
N GLY A 251 -4.16 -15.86 4.34
CA GLY A 251 -5.00 -16.61 5.28
C GLY A 251 -6.31 -17.11 4.71
N PHE A 252 -6.95 -16.35 3.81
CA PHE A 252 -8.25 -16.69 3.23
C PHE A 252 -8.27 -18.02 2.47
N THR A 253 -7.17 -18.40 1.83
CA THR A 253 -7.11 -19.61 1.00
C THR A 253 -5.91 -20.52 1.25
N ARG A 254 -5.06 -20.21 2.25
CA ARG A 254 -3.83 -20.98 2.49
C ARG A 254 -4.08 -22.41 2.99
N HIS A 255 -5.13 -22.62 3.78
CA HIS A 255 -5.44 -23.95 4.33
C HIS A 255 -5.88 -24.92 3.23
N ASP A 256 -5.49 -26.21 3.33
CA ASP A 256 -5.76 -27.23 2.31
C ASP A 256 -7.25 -27.42 2.01
N SER A 257 -8.12 -27.18 3.01
CA SER A 257 -9.57 -27.20 2.85
C SER A 257 -10.11 -26.13 1.88
N SER A 258 -9.30 -25.13 1.51
CA SER A 258 -9.70 -24.17 0.48
C SER A 258 -9.91 -24.87 -0.87
N GLY A 259 -9.15 -25.92 -1.17
CA GLY A 259 -9.22 -26.64 -2.45
C GLY A 259 -8.93 -25.74 -3.67
N THR A 260 -8.25 -24.61 -3.48
CA THR A 260 -7.88 -23.69 -4.55
C THR A 260 -6.62 -24.16 -5.27
N LYS A 261 -6.44 -23.75 -6.54
CA LYS A 261 -5.24 -24.12 -7.31
C LYS A 261 -3.99 -23.34 -6.86
N PHE A 262 -4.19 -22.16 -6.29
CA PHE A 262 -3.13 -21.26 -5.86
C PHE A 262 -3.34 -20.80 -4.41
N PRO A 263 -3.14 -21.70 -3.41
CA PRO A 263 -3.46 -21.40 -2.01
C PRO A 263 -2.68 -20.21 -1.45
N GLY A 264 -3.41 -19.21 -0.95
CA GLY A 264 -2.85 -18.03 -0.31
C GLY A 264 -2.32 -16.97 -1.27
N THR A 265 -2.83 -16.93 -2.51
CA THR A 265 -2.50 -15.91 -3.52
C THR A 265 -3.72 -15.12 -3.96
N TYR A 266 -3.54 -14.03 -4.72
CA TYR A 266 -4.64 -13.27 -5.31
C TYR A 266 -5.52 -14.16 -6.23
N ARG A 267 -4.94 -15.05 -7.04
CA ARG A 267 -5.70 -16.08 -7.80
C ARG A 267 -6.50 -16.99 -6.88
N GLY A 268 -5.89 -17.52 -5.82
CA GLY A 268 -6.57 -18.38 -4.85
C GLY A 268 -7.78 -17.68 -4.23
N ALA A 269 -7.59 -16.44 -3.76
CA ALA A 269 -8.67 -15.63 -3.21
C ALA A 269 -9.79 -15.38 -4.24
N THR A 270 -9.42 -15.13 -5.51
CA THR A 270 -10.39 -14.93 -6.60
C THR A 270 -11.29 -16.16 -6.80
N GLU A 271 -10.75 -17.38 -6.69
CA GLU A 271 -11.52 -18.64 -6.78
C GLU A 271 -12.60 -18.79 -5.68
N LYS A 272 -12.54 -17.97 -4.63
CA LYS A 272 -13.45 -18.01 -3.48
C LYS A 272 -14.33 -16.78 -3.29
N LEU A 273 -14.29 -15.81 -4.21
CA LEU A 273 -15.14 -14.61 -4.12
C LEU A 273 -16.65 -14.93 -4.15
N ASP A 274 -17.06 -16.05 -4.76
CA ASP A 274 -18.48 -16.47 -4.75
C ASP A 274 -18.99 -16.75 -3.33
N HIS A 275 -18.14 -17.26 -2.43
CA HIS A 275 -18.49 -17.44 -1.03
C HIS A 275 -18.84 -16.12 -0.34
N LEU A 276 -18.06 -15.06 -0.60
CA LEU A 276 -18.29 -13.74 -0.01
C LEU A 276 -19.58 -13.11 -0.57
N LYS A 277 -19.84 -13.29 -1.86
CA LYS A 277 -21.10 -12.88 -2.47
C LYS A 277 -22.31 -13.61 -1.85
N GLU A 278 -22.20 -14.93 -1.63
CA GLU A 278 -23.24 -15.74 -0.97
C GLU A 278 -23.45 -15.36 0.50
N LEU A 279 -22.36 -15.00 1.20
CA LEU A 279 -22.42 -14.48 2.57
C LEU A 279 -23.18 -13.14 2.64
N GLY A 280 -23.21 -12.39 1.54
CA GLY A 280 -23.93 -11.12 1.40
C GLY A 280 -23.07 -9.89 1.67
N VAL A 281 -21.74 -10.03 1.72
CA VAL A 281 -20.83 -8.88 1.82
C VAL A 281 -20.68 -8.22 0.45
N ASN A 282 -20.55 -6.89 0.43
CA ASN A 282 -20.40 -6.10 -0.80
C ASN A 282 -19.15 -5.22 -0.78
N CYS A 283 -18.29 -5.38 0.23
CA CYS A 283 -17.03 -4.66 0.35
C CYS A 283 -16.02 -5.56 1.06
N ILE A 284 -14.83 -5.69 0.48
CA ILE A 284 -13.69 -6.36 1.09
C ILE A 284 -12.71 -5.28 1.56
N GLU A 285 -12.24 -5.38 2.80
CA GLU A 285 -11.09 -4.63 3.28
C GLU A 285 -9.90 -5.58 3.35
N LEU A 286 -8.94 -5.41 2.44
CA LEU A 286 -7.73 -6.22 2.42
C LEU A 286 -6.75 -5.69 3.46
N MET A 287 -6.27 -6.57 4.35
CA MET A 287 -5.05 -6.34 5.12
C MET A 287 -3.88 -5.96 4.20
N PRO A 288 -2.80 -5.34 4.71
CA PRO A 288 -1.77 -4.71 3.87
C PRO A 288 -1.31 -5.54 2.67
N CYS A 289 -1.57 -5.00 1.48
CA CYS A 289 -1.18 -5.60 0.20
C CYS A 289 -0.06 -4.83 -0.52
N HIS A 290 0.46 -3.76 0.09
CA HIS A 290 1.73 -3.17 -0.34
C HIS A 290 2.88 -4.15 -0.10
N GLU A 291 3.97 -4.04 -0.85
CA GLU A 291 5.15 -4.90 -0.65
C GLU A 291 5.71 -4.74 0.77
N PHE A 292 5.79 -5.85 1.51
CA PHE A 292 6.36 -5.95 2.85
C PHE A 292 7.21 -7.22 2.98
N ASN A 293 8.16 -7.29 3.91
CA ASN A 293 8.99 -8.49 4.09
C ASN A 293 8.48 -9.38 5.23
N GLU A 294 7.87 -10.52 4.90
CA GLU A 294 7.38 -11.48 5.89
C GLU A 294 8.50 -12.11 6.75
N LEU A 295 9.76 -12.03 6.29
CA LEU A 295 10.92 -12.59 6.99
C LEU A 295 11.63 -11.59 7.92
N GLU A 296 11.10 -10.37 8.11
CA GLU A 296 11.80 -9.32 8.88
C GLU A 296 12.13 -9.71 10.33
N TYR A 297 11.29 -10.54 10.97
CA TYR A 297 11.48 -11.06 12.33
C TYR A 297 11.73 -12.57 12.35
N PHE A 298 12.16 -13.13 11.22
CA PHE A 298 12.38 -14.57 11.07
C PHE A 298 13.38 -15.09 12.11
N SER A 299 12.95 -16.11 12.86
CA SER A 299 13.76 -16.76 13.87
C SER A 299 13.58 -18.27 13.82
N HIS A 300 14.67 -18.99 13.59
CA HIS A 300 14.75 -20.46 13.57
C HIS A 300 14.45 -21.12 14.94
N LYS A 301 14.25 -20.34 16.01
CA LYS A 301 14.16 -20.82 17.39
C LYS A 301 13.03 -20.12 18.17
N SER A 302 11.84 -20.00 17.60
CA SER A 302 10.70 -19.59 18.42
C SER A 302 10.44 -20.66 19.49
N ALA A 303 9.98 -20.24 20.67
CA ALA A 303 9.60 -21.16 21.76
C ALA A 303 8.45 -22.11 21.37
N SER A 304 7.74 -21.83 20.28
CA SER A 304 6.62 -22.61 19.75
C SER A 304 7.02 -23.60 18.65
N GLY A 305 8.28 -23.63 18.21
CA GLY A 305 8.75 -24.55 17.16
C GLY A 305 8.37 -24.16 15.73
N ALA A 306 7.61 -23.07 15.54
CA ALA A 306 7.26 -22.50 14.23
C ALA A 306 8.04 -21.20 13.98
N ASN A 307 8.48 -20.95 12.74
CA ASN A 307 9.16 -19.70 12.43
C ASN A 307 8.21 -18.51 12.62
N LYS A 308 8.65 -17.47 13.34
CA LYS A 308 7.90 -16.21 13.39
C LYS A 308 8.05 -15.50 12.04
N LEU A 309 6.96 -15.03 11.47
CA LEU A 309 6.93 -14.26 10.23
C LEU A 309 6.13 -13.00 10.45
N ASN A 310 6.44 -11.86 9.83
CA ASN A 310 5.43 -10.81 9.73
C ASN A 310 4.32 -11.32 8.81
N PHE A 311 3.23 -11.82 9.38
CA PHE A 311 2.12 -12.38 8.62
C PHE A 311 1.21 -11.27 8.11
N TRP A 312 0.77 -10.38 9.00
CA TRP A 312 -0.19 -9.33 8.69
C TRP A 312 0.30 -8.29 7.67
N GLY A 313 1.60 -7.98 7.65
CA GLY A 313 2.18 -7.07 6.67
C GLY A 313 2.19 -5.59 7.03
N TYR A 314 1.88 -5.20 8.29
CA TYR A 314 2.00 -3.82 8.79
C TYR A 314 3.45 -3.37 8.98
N SER A 315 4.26 -3.44 7.91
CA SER A 315 5.66 -3.04 7.85
C SER A 315 6.03 -2.85 6.37
N THR A 316 5.57 -1.76 5.77
CA THR A 316 5.65 -1.57 4.31
C THR A 316 7.09 -1.27 3.86
N VAL A 317 7.56 -1.98 2.84
CA VAL A 317 8.83 -1.76 2.13
C VAL A 317 8.64 -0.82 0.94
N ASN A 318 7.59 -1.04 0.13
CA ASN A 318 7.27 -0.19 -1.01
C ASN A 318 5.75 -0.02 -1.17
N PHE A 319 5.30 1.22 -1.33
CA PHE A 319 3.88 1.59 -1.30
C PHE A 319 3.18 1.49 -2.66
N PHE A 320 3.91 1.48 -3.77
CA PHE A 320 3.36 1.40 -5.12
C PHE A 320 3.34 -0.01 -5.69
N SER A 321 3.99 -0.94 -5.01
CA SER A 321 4.11 -2.33 -5.44
C SER A 321 3.12 -3.22 -4.69
N PRO A 322 2.32 -4.05 -5.38
CA PRO A 322 1.59 -5.12 -4.71
C PRO A 322 2.56 -6.13 -4.12
N MET A 323 2.18 -6.76 -3.01
CA MET A 323 2.96 -7.80 -2.35
C MET A 323 3.20 -8.98 -3.31
N ILE A 324 4.42 -9.08 -3.81
CA ILE A 324 4.75 -10.00 -4.92
C ILE A 324 4.64 -11.46 -4.49
N ARG A 325 4.82 -11.75 -3.20
CA ARG A 325 4.71 -13.10 -2.63
C ARG A 325 3.27 -13.52 -2.34
N TYR A 326 2.29 -12.65 -2.60
CA TYR A 326 0.88 -13.02 -2.74
C TYR A 326 0.48 -13.29 -4.19
N SER A 327 1.39 -13.19 -5.15
CA SER A 327 1.16 -13.61 -6.53
C SER A 327 1.50 -15.09 -6.72
N SER A 328 0.67 -15.82 -7.46
CA SER A 328 0.95 -17.18 -7.90
C SER A 328 2.14 -17.26 -8.88
N ALA A 329 2.50 -16.13 -9.50
CA ALA A 329 3.60 -16.01 -10.44
C ALA A 329 4.91 -15.52 -9.79
N GLY A 330 4.87 -14.98 -8.56
CA GLY A 330 6.04 -14.43 -7.88
C GLY A 330 6.76 -13.37 -8.73
N ILE A 331 8.08 -13.53 -8.91
CA ILE A 331 8.94 -12.60 -9.67
C ILE A 331 8.93 -12.80 -11.20
N LYS A 332 8.07 -13.68 -11.74
CA LYS A 332 7.99 -13.90 -13.19
C LYS A 332 7.62 -12.60 -13.92
N ASN A 333 8.08 -12.49 -15.16
CA ASN A 333 7.91 -11.31 -16.01
C ASN A 333 8.27 -10.00 -15.26
N ASN A 334 9.35 -10.05 -14.47
CA ASN A 334 9.85 -8.93 -13.66
C ASN A 334 8.76 -8.28 -12.77
N GLY A 335 7.81 -9.08 -12.27
CA GLY A 335 6.75 -8.62 -11.36
C GLY A 335 5.47 -8.12 -12.02
N LEU A 336 5.45 -7.97 -13.35
CA LEU A 336 4.24 -7.58 -14.09
C LEU A 336 3.07 -8.54 -13.83
N ASP A 337 3.35 -9.84 -13.73
CA ASP A 337 2.33 -10.85 -13.45
C ASP A 337 1.66 -10.63 -12.09
N ALA A 338 2.38 -10.14 -11.08
CA ALA A 338 1.81 -9.84 -9.76
C ALA A 338 0.89 -8.61 -9.79
N ILE A 339 1.26 -7.57 -10.53
CA ILE A 339 0.40 -6.42 -10.81
C ILE A 339 -0.89 -6.89 -11.49
N ASN A 340 -0.76 -7.68 -12.56
CA ASN A 340 -1.91 -8.20 -13.30
C ASN A 340 -2.77 -9.16 -12.47
N GLU A 341 -2.19 -9.94 -11.55
CA GLU A 341 -2.94 -10.81 -10.66
C GLU A 341 -3.77 -10.02 -9.65
N PHE A 342 -3.24 -8.93 -9.11
CA PHE A 342 -4.00 -8.01 -8.25
C PHE A 342 -5.14 -7.35 -9.04
N LYS A 343 -4.86 -6.78 -10.22
CA LYS A 343 -5.90 -6.17 -11.08
C LYS A 343 -6.99 -7.18 -11.44
N PHE A 344 -6.61 -8.42 -11.72
CA PHE A 344 -7.55 -9.52 -11.96
C PHE A 344 -8.44 -9.80 -10.74
N PHE A 345 -7.89 -9.83 -9.53
CA PHE A 345 -8.67 -9.98 -8.30
C PHE A 345 -9.72 -8.87 -8.15
N VAL A 346 -9.32 -7.61 -8.31
CA VAL A 346 -10.22 -6.44 -8.21
C VAL A 346 -11.33 -6.53 -9.24
N ARG A 347 -11.00 -6.76 -10.51
CA ARG A 347 -11.98 -6.92 -11.59
C ARG A 347 -12.99 -8.03 -11.31
N GLU A 348 -12.54 -9.17 -10.78
CA GLU A 348 -13.42 -10.29 -10.47
C GLU A 348 -14.26 -10.06 -9.20
N ALA A 349 -13.81 -9.24 -8.26
CA ALA A 349 -14.61 -8.74 -7.14
C ALA A 349 -15.70 -7.78 -7.64
N HIS A 350 -15.36 -6.84 -8.52
CA HIS A 350 -16.30 -5.90 -9.12
C HIS A 350 -17.40 -6.60 -9.92
N LYS A 351 -17.05 -7.61 -10.73
CA LYS A 351 -18.03 -8.47 -11.43
C LYS A 351 -19.04 -9.14 -10.49
N ARG A 352 -18.67 -9.32 -9.22
CA ARG A 352 -19.52 -9.90 -8.17
C ARG A 352 -20.28 -8.84 -7.37
N GLY A 353 -20.05 -7.56 -7.65
CA GLY A 353 -20.64 -6.44 -6.94
C GLY A 353 -20.00 -6.22 -5.57
N ILE A 354 -18.70 -6.47 -5.45
CA ILE A 354 -17.92 -6.33 -4.21
C ILE A 354 -16.86 -5.24 -4.41
N GLU A 355 -16.92 -4.17 -3.62
CA GLU A 355 -15.88 -3.13 -3.56
C GLU A 355 -14.60 -3.67 -2.91
N VAL A 356 -13.44 -3.12 -3.27
CA VAL A 356 -12.14 -3.46 -2.68
C VAL A 356 -11.52 -2.23 -2.02
N LEU A 357 -11.35 -2.29 -0.70
CA LEU A 357 -10.59 -1.33 0.10
C LEU A 357 -9.22 -1.91 0.43
N LEU A 358 -8.21 -1.04 0.50
CA LEU A 358 -6.87 -1.39 0.96
C LEU A 358 -6.58 -0.81 2.33
N ASP A 359 -6.12 -1.65 3.26
CA ASP A 359 -5.45 -1.19 4.47
C ASP A 359 -4.04 -0.66 4.12
N VAL A 360 -3.79 0.61 4.44
CA VAL A 360 -2.58 1.35 4.06
C VAL A 360 -1.85 1.90 5.28
N VAL A 361 -0.54 1.64 5.32
CA VAL A 361 0.32 1.87 6.49
C VAL A 361 1.29 3.02 6.25
N PHE A 362 0.76 4.23 6.03
CA PHE A 362 1.59 5.42 5.77
C PHE A 362 2.25 6.00 7.03
N ASN A 363 1.97 5.44 8.20
CA ASN A 363 2.43 6.01 9.47
C ASN A 363 3.88 5.61 9.84
N HIS A 364 4.40 4.52 9.29
CA HIS A 364 5.78 4.04 9.46
C HIS A 364 6.22 3.15 8.28
N THR A 365 7.47 2.67 8.30
CA THR A 365 8.02 1.79 7.25
C THR A 365 8.83 0.63 7.84
N ALA A 366 9.12 -0.37 6.99
CA ALA A 366 9.97 -1.51 7.32
C ALA A 366 11.44 -1.19 7.62
N GLU A 367 11.89 0.05 7.38
CA GLU A 367 13.27 0.43 7.70
C GLU A 367 13.51 0.57 9.22
N GLY A 368 12.46 0.55 10.04
CA GLY A 368 12.55 0.62 11.50
C GLY A 368 13.29 1.86 11.98
N ASN A 369 13.99 1.77 13.12
CA ASN A 369 14.85 2.85 13.64
C ASN A 369 16.28 2.77 13.05
N GLU A 370 17.25 3.45 13.66
CA GLU A 370 18.66 3.46 13.24
C GLU A 370 19.33 2.07 13.17
N ARG A 371 18.75 1.06 13.81
CA ARG A 371 19.24 -0.34 13.79
C ARG A 371 18.58 -1.19 12.71
N GLY A 372 17.54 -0.68 12.06
CA GLY A 372 16.87 -1.37 10.96
C GLY A 372 17.64 -1.28 9.63
N PRO A 373 17.15 -1.95 8.59
CA PRO A 373 17.82 -1.98 7.29
C PRO A 373 17.73 -0.63 6.56
N ILE A 374 18.70 -0.33 5.71
CA ILE A 374 18.65 0.80 4.77
C ILE A 374 18.27 0.23 3.40
N LEU A 375 17.01 0.46 2.99
CA LEU A 375 16.37 -0.16 1.84
C LEU A 375 15.99 0.86 0.77
N SER A 376 15.45 2.00 1.17
CA SER A 376 14.87 3.01 0.29
C SER A 376 14.96 4.39 0.96
N PHE A 377 13.88 4.88 1.56
CA PHE A 377 13.71 6.24 2.06
C PHE A 377 14.87 6.78 2.90
N ARG A 378 15.42 5.98 3.83
CA ARG A 378 16.55 6.38 4.68
C ARG A 378 17.79 6.72 3.85
N GLY A 379 18.12 5.87 2.88
CA GLY A 379 19.27 6.08 2.00
C GLY A 379 19.01 7.13 0.92
N VAL A 380 17.75 7.31 0.52
CA VAL A 380 17.35 8.30 -0.49
C VAL A 380 17.35 9.72 0.08
N ASP A 381 16.67 9.96 1.21
CA ASP A 381 16.73 11.25 1.94
C ASP A 381 16.06 11.14 3.33
N ASN A 382 16.79 10.61 4.32
CA ASN A 382 16.23 10.29 5.65
C ASN A 382 15.49 11.44 6.34
N SER A 383 15.99 12.68 6.26
CA SER A 383 15.39 13.83 6.96
C SER A 383 14.15 14.40 6.27
N VAL A 384 13.93 14.03 5.00
CA VAL A 384 12.69 14.32 4.28
C VAL A 384 11.60 13.33 4.69
N TYR A 385 11.92 12.03 4.62
CA TYR A 385 10.92 10.96 4.75
C TYR A 385 10.57 10.57 6.18
N TYR A 386 11.47 10.74 7.16
CA TYR A 386 11.20 10.37 8.55
C TYR A 386 11.13 11.56 9.48
N MET A 387 10.28 11.43 10.50
CA MET A 387 10.18 12.40 11.58
C MET A 387 11.36 12.21 12.54
N LEU A 388 12.26 13.20 12.59
CA LEU A 388 13.48 13.13 13.40
C LEU A 388 13.47 14.16 14.52
N ALA A 389 14.19 13.88 15.60
CA ALA A 389 14.61 14.83 16.62
C ALA A 389 15.92 15.54 16.19
N PRO A 390 16.34 16.63 16.87
CA PRO A 390 17.46 17.45 16.39
C PRO A 390 18.81 16.70 16.26
N LYS A 391 19.01 15.58 16.96
CA LYS A 391 20.24 14.78 16.87
C LYS A 391 20.07 13.50 16.05
N GLY A 392 19.08 13.50 15.15
CA GLY A 392 18.83 12.40 14.23
C GLY A 392 18.08 11.21 14.83
N GLU A 393 17.61 11.30 16.08
CA GLU A 393 16.79 10.23 16.68
C GLU A 393 15.42 10.16 15.99
N PHE A 394 14.92 8.94 15.74
CA PHE A 394 13.60 8.75 15.14
C PHE A 394 12.50 8.98 16.18
N TYR A 395 11.50 9.79 15.84
CA TYR A 395 10.23 9.77 16.56
C TYR A 395 9.53 8.43 16.33
N ASN A 396 8.85 7.91 17.36
CA ASN A 396 8.22 6.60 17.33
C ASN A 396 6.76 6.64 17.79
N TYR A 397 5.95 7.50 17.17
CA TYR A 397 4.50 7.56 17.44
C TYR A 397 3.77 6.31 16.94
N SER A 398 4.34 5.55 16.00
CA SER A 398 3.78 4.27 15.51
C SER A 398 4.00 3.10 16.47
N GLY A 399 5.04 3.17 17.31
CA GLY A 399 5.51 2.03 18.09
C GLY A 399 6.43 1.07 17.32
N CYS A 400 6.63 1.26 16.01
CA CYS A 400 7.36 0.34 15.12
C CYS A 400 8.80 0.78 14.79
N GLY A 401 9.32 1.80 15.46
CA GLY A 401 10.72 2.24 15.40
C GLY A 401 10.95 3.54 14.63
N ASN A 402 10.08 3.88 13.67
CA ASN A 402 10.07 5.19 13.00
C ASN A 402 8.66 5.75 12.88
N THR A 403 8.57 7.03 12.53
CA THR A 403 7.34 7.69 12.13
C THR A 403 7.58 8.38 10.80
N PHE A 404 6.75 8.08 9.81
CA PHE A 404 6.85 8.70 8.49
C PHE A 404 6.46 10.18 8.57
N ASN A 405 7.16 11.02 7.83
CA ASN A 405 7.05 12.48 7.96
C ASN A 405 5.86 13.03 7.15
N CYS A 406 4.65 12.54 7.44
CA CYS A 406 3.45 12.69 6.63
C CYS A 406 3.10 14.14 6.26
N SER A 407 3.45 15.12 7.09
CA SER A 407 3.15 16.54 6.82
C SER A 407 4.21 17.26 5.97
N HIS A 408 5.35 16.63 5.68
CA HIS A 408 6.40 17.20 4.83
C HIS A 408 5.94 17.29 3.37
N PRO A 409 6.17 18.40 2.63
CA PRO A 409 5.65 18.60 1.27
C PRO A 409 5.91 17.43 0.30
N ILE A 410 7.13 16.92 0.25
CA ILE A 410 7.51 15.79 -0.62
C ILE A 410 6.81 14.49 -0.21
N VAL A 411 6.68 14.25 1.09
CA VAL A 411 6.02 13.05 1.62
C VAL A 411 4.52 13.11 1.40
N ARG A 412 3.90 14.29 1.56
CA ARG A 412 2.48 14.50 1.22
C ARG A 412 2.20 14.19 -0.25
N GLN A 413 3.04 14.71 -1.15
CA GLN A 413 2.93 14.46 -2.58
C GLN A 413 3.06 12.95 -2.88
N PHE A 414 4.06 12.29 -2.28
CA PHE A 414 4.25 10.85 -2.38
C PHE A 414 3.02 10.04 -1.97
N ILE A 415 2.41 10.37 -0.82
CA ILE A 415 1.21 9.66 -0.34
C ILE A 415 0.04 9.88 -1.29
N VAL A 416 -0.20 11.12 -1.74
CA VAL A 416 -1.30 11.42 -2.67
C VAL A 416 -1.10 10.72 -4.02
N ASP A 417 0.12 10.70 -4.56
CA ASP A 417 0.42 10.00 -5.80
C ASP A 417 0.28 8.48 -5.66
N CYS A 418 0.63 7.93 -4.50
CA CYS A 418 0.40 6.52 -4.17
C CYS A 418 -1.08 6.18 -4.17
N LEU A 419 -1.90 6.95 -3.45
CA LEU A 419 -3.35 6.74 -3.41
C LEU A 419 -3.96 6.86 -4.80
N ARG A 420 -3.56 7.87 -5.59
CA ARG A 420 -4.03 8.05 -6.97
C ARG A 420 -3.66 6.86 -7.86
N TYR A 421 -2.44 6.32 -7.72
CA TYR A 421 -2.02 5.13 -8.45
C TYR A 421 -2.92 3.93 -8.15
N TRP A 422 -3.19 3.63 -6.88
CA TRP A 422 -4.06 2.50 -6.52
C TRP A 422 -5.51 2.68 -7.00
N VAL A 423 -6.02 3.90 -7.03
CA VAL A 423 -7.36 4.17 -7.58
C VAL A 423 -7.37 4.08 -9.11
N MET A 424 -6.46 4.77 -9.80
CA MET A 424 -6.50 4.89 -11.26
C MET A 424 -5.97 3.66 -11.99
N GLU A 425 -4.88 3.06 -11.51
CA GLU A 425 -4.21 1.94 -12.19
C GLU A 425 -4.71 0.59 -11.69
N MET A 426 -5.11 0.50 -10.42
CA MET A 426 -5.46 -0.76 -9.75
C MET A 426 -6.96 -0.85 -9.40
N HIS A 427 -7.74 0.19 -9.71
CA HIS A 427 -9.20 0.27 -9.54
C HIS A 427 -9.70 0.04 -8.10
N VAL A 428 -8.89 0.36 -7.09
CA VAL A 428 -9.29 0.26 -5.68
C VAL A 428 -10.38 1.30 -5.34
N ASP A 429 -11.41 0.89 -4.60
CA ASP A 429 -12.60 1.71 -4.26
C ASP A 429 -12.42 2.59 -3.02
N GLY A 430 -11.34 2.39 -2.27
CA GLY A 430 -11.02 3.19 -1.09
C GLY A 430 -9.94 2.61 -0.20
N PHE A 431 -9.74 3.24 0.95
CA PHE A 431 -8.61 2.98 1.83
C PHE A 431 -9.01 3.03 3.29
N ARG A 432 -8.45 2.11 4.08
CA ARG A 432 -8.41 2.17 5.54
C ARG A 432 -7.00 2.55 5.96
N PHE A 433 -6.85 3.64 6.69
CA PHE A 433 -5.56 4.20 7.08
C PHE A 433 -5.20 3.76 8.49
N ASP A 434 -4.15 2.96 8.58
CA ASP A 434 -3.55 2.49 9.84
C ASP A 434 -2.94 3.64 10.64
N LEU A 435 -3.22 3.68 11.94
CA LEU A 435 -2.80 4.71 12.89
C LEU A 435 -2.87 6.14 12.30
N ALA A 436 -4.01 6.47 11.70
CA ALA A 436 -4.22 7.66 10.89
C ALA A 436 -3.94 8.97 11.65
N SER A 437 -3.97 8.95 12.99
CA SER A 437 -3.60 10.11 13.80
C SER A 437 -2.20 10.64 13.54
N ILE A 438 -1.25 9.79 13.12
CA ILE A 438 0.11 10.22 12.73
C ILE A 438 0.08 11.17 11.53
N MET A 439 -0.85 10.99 10.60
CA MET A 439 -1.03 11.88 9.45
C MET A 439 -1.52 13.28 9.84
N THR A 440 -1.98 13.45 11.09
CA THR A 440 -2.37 14.77 11.62
C THR A 440 -1.21 15.52 12.27
N ARG A 441 -0.08 14.85 12.52
CA ARG A 441 1.04 15.43 13.27
C ARG A 441 1.90 16.36 12.41
N ALA A 442 2.38 17.45 13.02
CA ALA A 442 3.29 18.39 12.41
C ALA A 442 4.63 17.73 12.05
N SER A 443 5.14 18.08 10.86
CA SER A 443 6.40 17.57 10.29
C SER A 443 7.61 17.93 11.15
N SER A 444 8.69 17.15 11.06
CA SER A 444 10.01 17.70 11.39
C SER A 444 10.53 18.51 10.20
N LEU A 445 10.94 19.76 10.43
CA LEU A 445 11.63 20.61 9.46
C LEU A 445 12.97 21.05 10.07
N TRP A 446 14.01 20.22 9.91
CA TRP A 446 15.35 20.57 10.35
C TRP A 446 16.15 21.19 9.20
N ASP A 447 16.66 22.40 9.43
CA ASP A 447 17.84 22.90 8.73
C ASP A 447 19.00 23.01 9.73
N ALA A 448 20.23 22.82 9.26
CA ALA A 448 21.44 22.74 10.08
C ALA A 448 21.76 24.00 10.91
N VAL A 449 21.07 25.12 10.68
CA VAL A 449 21.24 26.40 11.37
C VAL A 449 20.31 26.52 12.58
N ASN A 450 19.28 25.66 12.71
CA ASN A 450 18.24 25.83 13.73
C ASN A 450 18.03 24.59 14.63
N ALA A 451 18.81 24.49 15.71
CA ALA A 451 18.71 23.41 16.71
C ALA A 451 17.36 23.35 17.45
N HIS A 452 16.49 24.35 17.26
CA HIS A 452 15.13 24.42 17.79
C HIS A 452 14.04 24.15 16.73
N GLY A 453 14.43 23.87 15.48
CA GLY A 453 13.54 23.81 14.32
C GLY A 453 13.14 25.21 13.85
N ASN A 454 12.90 25.40 12.56
CA ASN A 454 12.19 26.59 12.12
C ASN A 454 10.75 26.49 12.68
N PRO A 455 10.19 27.55 13.31
CA PRO A 455 8.77 27.55 13.67
C PRO A 455 7.96 27.30 12.40
N ILE A 456 7.23 26.19 12.40
CA ILE A 456 6.36 25.82 11.28
C ILE A 456 5.12 26.71 11.42
N GLU A 457 4.92 27.61 10.45
CA GLU A 457 3.67 28.37 10.24
C GLU A 457 2.92 28.78 11.52
N GLY A 458 3.36 29.88 12.15
CA GLY A 458 2.75 30.44 13.36
C GLY A 458 3.56 30.18 14.62
N ASP A 459 3.42 31.06 15.61
CA ASP A 459 4.18 31.00 16.85
C ASP A 459 3.92 29.67 17.60
N GLY A 460 4.92 28.78 17.67
CA GLY A 460 5.00 27.71 18.68
C GLY A 460 4.65 26.28 18.29
N LEU A 461 4.39 25.95 17.02
CA LEU A 461 4.16 24.56 16.58
C LEU A 461 5.45 23.73 16.65
N ARG A 462 5.42 22.62 17.39
CA ARG A 462 6.54 21.67 17.52
C ARG A 462 6.30 20.42 16.68
N THR A 463 7.38 19.77 16.22
CA THR A 463 7.33 18.44 15.61
C THR A 463 6.44 17.50 16.42
N GLY A 464 5.54 16.77 15.75
CA GLY A 464 4.63 15.84 16.40
C GLY A 464 3.33 16.45 16.93
N THR A 465 3.18 17.78 16.93
CA THR A 465 1.93 18.45 17.37
C THR A 465 0.77 18.08 16.45
N PRO A 466 -0.37 17.56 16.96
CA PRO A 466 -1.54 17.29 16.13
C PRO A 466 -2.14 18.58 15.59
N LEU A 467 -2.27 18.67 14.28
CA LEU A 467 -2.81 19.83 13.58
C LEU A 467 -4.33 19.70 13.47
N SER A 468 -5.03 20.82 13.65
CA SER A 468 -6.47 20.90 13.41
C SER A 468 -6.80 20.83 11.92
N ASN A 469 -5.94 21.41 11.07
CA ASN A 469 -6.05 21.39 9.62
C ASN A 469 -4.80 20.75 8.99
N PRO A 470 -4.62 19.42 9.12
CA PRO A 470 -3.43 18.76 8.63
C PRO A 470 -3.41 18.76 7.09
N PRO A 471 -2.35 19.29 6.47
CA PRO A 471 -2.32 19.54 5.02
C PRO A 471 -2.40 18.25 4.19
N LEU A 472 -1.91 17.12 4.70
CA LEU A 472 -2.06 15.84 4.01
C LEU A 472 -3.54 15.43 3.89
N ILE A 473 -4.27 15.49 4.99
CA ILE A 473 -5.69 15.10 5.01
C ILE A 473 -6.52 16.09 4.19
N GLU A 474 -6.17 17.38 4.23
CA GLU A 474 -6.77 18.40 3.36
C GLU A 474 -6.58 18.06 1.89
N MET A 475 -5.35 17.73 1.47
CA MET A 475 -5.02 17.35 0.10
C MET A 475 -5.81 16.11 -0.34
N ILE A 476 -5.81 15.04 0.47
CA ILE A 476 -6.56 13.81 0.16
C ILE A 476 -8.06 14.09 0.03
N SER A 477 -8.63 14.86 0.96
CA SER A 477 -10.07 15.11 1.02
C SER A 477 -10.59 15.97 -0.13
N ASN A 478 -9.75 16.86 -0.66
CA ASN A 478 -10.13 17.80 -1.72
C ASN A 478 -9.64 17.36 -3.12
N ASP A 479 -8.86 16.30 -3.20
CA ASP A 479 -8.36 15.76 -4.46
C ASP A 479 -9.53 15.27 -5.35
N PRO A 480 -9.59 15.65 -6.64
CA PRO A 480 -10.71 15.31 -7.52
C PRO A 480 -10.87 13.82 -7.82
N ILE A 481 -9.80 13.03 -7.70
CA ILE A 481 -9.79 11.57 -7.84
C ILE A 481 -10.17 10.95 -6.49
N LEU A 482 -9.47 11.33 -5.42
CA LEU A 482 -9.59 10.65 -4.11
C LEU A 482 -10.86 11.01 -3.34
N ARG A 483 -11.45 12.19 -3.56
CA ARG A 483 -12.70 12.57 -2.87
C ARG A 483 -13.90 11.69 -3.21
N ARG A 484 -13.78 10.83 -4.24
CA ARG A 484 -14.84 9.94 -4.72
C ARG A 484 -14.72 8.53 -4.14
N VAL A 485 -13.58 8.18 -3.54
CA VAL A 485 -13.35 6.86 -2.94
C VAL A 485 -13.68 6.87 -1.44
N LYS A 486 -13.78 5.70 -0.83
CA LYS A 486 -14.04 5.56 0.61
C LYS A 486 -12.75 5.83 1.39
N LEU A 487 -12.82 6.67 2.42
CA LEU A 487 -11.69 7.01 3.28
C LEU A 487 -12.06 6.68 4.73
N ILE A 488 -11.35 5.72 5.31
CA ILE A 488 -11.59 5.20 6.66
C ILE A 488 -10.34 5.39 7.51
N ALA A 489 -10.46 6.04 8.67
CA ALA A 489 -9.34 6.29 9.58
C ALA A 489 -9.39 5.38 10.81
N GLU A 490 -8.28 4.74 11.13
CA GLU A 490 -7.99 4.33 12.50
C GLU A 490 -7.50 5.55 13.29
N ALA A 491 -8.44 6.27 13.92
CA ALA A 491 -8.19 7.61 14.46
C ALA A 491 -7.49 7.59 15.84
N TRP A 492 -6.37 6.88 15.96
CA TRP A 492 -5.46 6.90 17.11
C TRP A 492 -4.03 6.58 16.70
N ASP A 493 -3.07 6.73 17.63
CA ASP A 493 -1.70 6.25 17.47
C ASP A 493 -1.08 5.72 18.77
N ALA A 494 0.05 5.01 18.66
CA ALA A 494 0.76 4.44 19.81
C ALA A 494 1.44 5.50 20.70
N GLY A 495 1.47 6.76 20.27
CA GLY A 495 1.87 7.91 21.07
C GLY A 495 0.83 8.37 22.10
N GLY A 496 -0.33 7.70 22.16
CA GLY A 496 -1.43 8.00 23.09
C GLY A 496 -2.41 9.04 22.58
N LEU A 497 -2.32 9.47 21.31
CA LEU A 497 -3.31 10.34 20.70
C LEU A 497 -4.55 9.53 20.31
N TYR A 498 -5.73 10.03 20.68
CA TYR A 498 -7.01 9.42 20.38
C TYR A 498 -7.97 10.47 19.80
N GLN A 499 -8.39 10.28 18.55
CA GLN A 499 -9.15 11.23 17.74
C GLN A 499 -10.50 10.69 17.27
N VAL A 500 -10.97 9.53 17.75
CA VAL A 500 -12.32 9.02 17.39
C VAL A 500 -13.39 10.06 17.74
N GLY A 501 -14.30 10.31 16.79
CA GLY A 501 -15.31 11.38 16.84
C GLY A 501 -14.78 12.76 16.44
N LYS A 502 -13.46 12.94 16.30
CA LYS A 502 -12.81 14.24 16.12
C LYS A 502 -11.73 14.24 15.03
N PHE A 503 -11.60 13.18 14.23
CA PHE A 503 -10.61 13.14 13.14
C PHE A 503 -10.93 14.25 12.12
N PRO A 504 -9.94 15.02 11.64
CA PRO A 504 -10.15 16.01 10.58
C PRO A 504 -10.73 15.34 9.33
N HIS A 505 -11.96 15.68 8.93
CA HIS A 505 -12.73 14.81 8.03
C HIS A 505 -13.27 15.45 6.76
N TRP A 506 -13.35 16.79 6.63
CA TRP A 506 -13.90 17.49 5.44
C TRP A 506 -15.24 16.90 4.89
N GLY A 507 -16.02 16.26 5.75
CA GLY A 507 -17.25 15.53 5.39
C GLY A 507 -17.07 14.20 4.63
N VAL A 508 -15.85 13.77 4.31
CA VAL A 508 -15.58 12.59 3.45
C VAL A 508 -14.93 11.41 4.16
N TRP A 509 -14.49 11.58 5.41
CA TRP A 509 -13.87 10.50 6.19
C TRP A 509 -14.83 9.80 7.14
N SER A 510 -14.64 8.50 7.25
CA SER A 510 -15.24 7.64 8.27
C SER A 510 -14.17 7.10 9.19
N GLU A 511 -14.57 6.51 10.30
CA GLU A 511 -13.63 6.08 11.34
C GLU A 511 -13.99 4.70 11.86
N TRP A 512 -12.97 3.88 12.12
CA TRP A 512 -13.12 2.71 12.98
C TRP A 512 -13.61 3.15 14.37
N ASN A 513 -14.79 2.69 14.76
CA ASN A 513 -15.41 3.05 16.04
C ASN A 513 -14.99 2.09 17.15
N GLY A 514 -13.81 2.32 17.73
CA GLY A 514 -13.33 1.54 18.88
C GLY A 514 -14.25 1.64 20.12
N GLN A 515 -15.02 2.72 20.26
CA GLN A 515 -15.99 2.83 21.36
C GLN A 515 -17.19 1.91 21.16
N TYR A 516 -17.66 1.73 19.92
CA TYR A 516 -18.71 0.76 19.60
C TYR A 516 -18.28 -0.64 20.04
N ARG A 517 -17.06 -1.06 19.64
CA ARG A 517 -16.47 -2.34 20.04
C ARG A 517 -16.52 -2.53 21.55
N ASP A 518 -16.00 -1.57 22.30
CA ASP A 518 -15.85 -1.70 23.75
C ASP A 518 -17.19 -1.69 24.49
N VAL A 519 -18.12 -0.80 24.10
CA VAL A 519 -19.46 -0.70 24.70
C VAL A 519 -20.28 -1.94 24.40
N VAL A 520 -20.29 -2.44 23.16
CA VAL A 520 -21.05 -3.63 22.79
C VAL A 520 -20.50 -4.86 23.52
N ARG A 521 -19.17 -5.01 23.63
CA ARG A 521 -18.52 -6.06 24.43
C ARG A 521 -18.95 -6.02 25.89
N GLN A 522 -18.91 -4.85 26.52
CA GLN A 522 -19.31 -4.67 27.93
C GLN A 522 -20.79 -4.94 28.16
N PHE A 523 -21.67 -4.43 27.29
CA PHE A 523 -23.11 -4.61 27.42
C PHE A 523 -23.50 -6.09 27.26
N ILE A 524 -23.05 -6.75 26.18
CA ILE A 524 -23.47 -8.11 25.87
C ILE A 524 -22.96 -9.12 26.89
N LYS A 525 -21.77 -8.91 27.49
CA LYS A 525 -21.30 -9.78 28.58
C LYS A 525 -22.02 -9.56 29.92
N GLY A 526 -22.91 -8.58 30.02
CA GLY A 526 -23.70 -8.30 31.21
C GLY A 526 -22.98 -7.45 32.24
N THR A 527 -22.46 -6.29 31.84
CA THR A 527 -21.79 -5.34 32.74
C THR A 527 -22.71 -4.17 33.08
N ASP A 528 -22.76 -3.82 34.37
CA ASP A 528 -23.57 -2.71 34.86
C ASP A 528 -23.16 -1.37 34.24
N GLY A 529 -24.12 -0.48 34.01
CA GLY A 529 -23.89 0.90 33.57
C GLY A 529 -23.80 1.13 32.05
N PHE A 530 -23.87 0.09 31.20
CA PHE A 530 -23.65 0.23 29.76
C PHE A 530 -24.90 0.38 28.88
N SER A 531 -26.12 0.23 29.41
CA SER A 531 -27.36 0.23 28.61
C SER A 531 -27.57 1.53 27.83
N GLY A 532 -27.30 2.69 28.45
CA GLY A 532 -27.41 4.00 27.79
C GLY A 532 -26.38 4.18 26.67
N ALA A 533 -25.12 3.81 26.92
CA ALA A 533 -24.07 3.86 25.91
C ALA A 533 -24.34 2.88 24.75
N PHE A 534 -24.90 1.70 25.05
CA PHE A 534 -25.32 0.73 24.06
C PHE A 534 -26.44 1.28 23.16
N ALA A 535 -27.42 1.99 23.72
CA ALA A 535 -28.45 2.66 22.93
C ALA A 535 -27.86 3.71 21.97
N GLN A 536 -26.79 4.42 22.36
CA GLN A 536 -26.07 5.32 21.45
C GLN A 536 -25.42 4.55 20.30
N CYS A 537 -24.81 3.39 20.57
CA CYS A 537 -24.20 2.54 19.55
C CYS A 537 -25.23 2.03 18.53
N LEU A 538 -26.42 1.60 18.98
CA LEU A 538 -27.51 1.19 18.10
C LEU A 538 -27.97 2.32 17.15
N CYS A 539 -27.86 3.57 17.60
CA CYS A 539 -28.22 4.76 16.82
C CYS A 539 -27.08 5.30 15.94
N GLY A 540 -25.96 4.58 15.81
CA GLY A 540 -24.81 5.00 15.00
C GLY A 540 -23.94 6.05 15.69
N SER A 541 -23.84 5.95 17.02
CA SER A 541 -22.99 6.79 17.87
C SER A 541 -23.15 8.30 17.64
N PRO A 542 -24.36 8.87 17.75
CA PRO A 542 -24.56 10.30 17.53
C PRO A 542 -23.78 11.15 18.53
N ASN A 543 -23.50 10.63 19.73
CA ASN A 543 -22.61 11.24 20.72
C ASN A 543 -21.17 11.48 20.22
N LEU A 544 -20.74 10.80 19.16
CA LEU A 544 -19.44 10.98 18.51
C LEU A 544 -19.54 11.82 17.24
N TYR A 545 -20.56 11.57 16.42
CA TYR A 545 -20.57 12.03 15.03
C TYR A 545 -21.57 13.16 14.74
N GLN A 546 -22.65 13.29 15.52
CA GLN A 546 -23.75 14.20 15.17
C GLN A 546 -23.36 15.68 15.31
N ASP A 547 -22.73 16.06 16.43
CA ASP A 547 -22.38 17.46 16.70
C ASP A 547 -21.35 18.03 15.70
N GLY A 548 -20.51 17.15 15.13
CA GLY A 548 -19.55 17.48 14.08
C GLY A 548 -20.13 17.52 12.66
N GLY A 549 -21.46 17.41 12.50
CA GLY A 549 -22.13 17.42 11.20
C GLY A 549 -22.00 16.11 10.41
N ARG A 550 -21.48 15.05 11.03
CA ARG A 550 -21.36 13.72 10.43
C ARG A 550 -22.62 12.89 10.65
N LYS A 551 -22.68 11.76 9.96
CA LYS A 551 -23.85 10.88 9.88
C LYS A 551 -23.49 9.48 10.42
N PRO A 552 -24.48 8.62 10.72
CA PRO A 552 -24.23 7.28 11.22
C PRO A 552 -23.23 6.47 10.38
N TRP A 553 -23.26 6.60 9.05
CA TRP A 553 -22.35 5.89 8.15
C TRP A 553 -20.89 6.34 8.22
N ASN A 554 -20.57 7.43 8.95
CA ASN A 554 -19.19 7.77 9.28
C ASN A 554 -18.62 6.89 10.40
N SER A 555 -19.47 6.09 11.05
CA SER A 555 -19.07 5.10 12.04
C SER A 555 -18.93 3.73 11.39
N ILE A 556 -17.70 3.23 11.32
CA ILE A 556 -17.43 1.83 10.99
C ILE A 556 -17.53 1.03 12.29
N ASN A 557 -18.64 0.33 12.45
CA ASN A 557 -18.94 -0.48 13.62
C ASN A 557 -18.27 -1.84 13.47
N PHE A 558 -17.55 -2.28 14.50
CA PHE A 558 -16.95 -3.61 14.53
C PHE A 558 -16.95 -4.16 15.95
N VAL A 559 -17.07 -5.48 16.09
CA VAL A 559 -16.96 -6.18 17.37
C VAL A 559 -15.58 -6.80 17.54
N CYS A 560 -14.99 -7.29 16.46
CA CYS A 560 -13.68 -7.90 16.36
C CYS A 560 -13.02 -7.45 15.06
N ALA A 561 -11.69 -7.55 15.01
CA ALA A 561 -10.85 -7.21 13.87
C ALA A 561 -9.69 -8.23 13.84
N HIS A 562 -8.74 -8.05 12.92
CA HIS A 562 -7.54 -8.87 12.86
C HIS A 562 -6.74 -8.79 14.18
N ASP A 563 -6.71 -7.62 14.81
CA ASP A 563 -6.17 -7.38 16.15
C ASP A 563 -7.20 -7.77 17.23
N GLY A 564 -6.69 -8.28 18.35
CA GLY A 564 -7.53 -8.78 19.43
C GLY A 564 -8.10 -10.17 19.19
N PHE A 565 -9.07 -10.54 20.04
CA PHE A 565 -9.76 -11.82 19.96
C PHE A 565 -10.67 -11.92 18.73
N THR A 566 -10.79 -13.13 18.19
CA THR A 566 -11.93 -13.51 17.35
C THR A 566 -13.23 -13.48 18.15
N LEU A 567 -14.37 -13.50 17.48
CA LEU A 567 -15.67 -13.54 18.13
C LEU A 567 -15.86 -14.81 18.98
N ALA A 568 -15.32 -15.95 18.54
CA ALA A 568 -15.36 -17.19 19.32
C ALA A 568 -14.46 -17.10 20.57
N ASP A 569 -13.29 -16.49 20.45
CA ASP A 569 -12.36 -16.34 21.56
C ASP A 569 -12.84 -15.30 22.59
N LEU A 570 -13.53 -14.25 22.14
CA LEU A 570 -14.16 -13.23 22.97
C LEU A 570 -15.15 -13.81 24.00
N VAL A 571 -15.80 -14.93 23.65
CA VAL A 571 -16.75 -15.63 24.54
C VAL A 571 -16.13 -16.86 25.21
N THR A 572 -14.85 -17.15 24.96
CA THR A 572 -14.15 -18.36 25.41
C THR A 572 -13.02 -18.07 26.40
N TYR A 573 -12.42 -16.88 26.34
CA TYR A 573 -11.25 -16.52 27.13
C TYR A 573 -11.44 -15.19 27.87
N ASN A 574 -11.05 -15.14 29.14
CA ASN A 574 -10.95 -13.90 29.91
C ASN A 574 -9.59 -13.23 29.75
N LYS A 575 -8.54 -14.01 29.47
CA LYS A 575 -7.16 -13.52 29.35
C LYS A 575 -6.59 -13.91 27.99
N LYS A 576 -5.69 -13.09 27.47
CA LYS A 576 -4.89 -13.40 26.29
C LYS A 576 -3.90 -14.54 26.57
N HIS A 577 -3.67 -15.39 25.58
CA HIS A 577 -2.77 -16.54 25.59
C HIS A 577 -1.77 -16.44 24.42
N ASN A 578 -0.94 -15.40 24.46
CA ASN A 578 -0.01 -14.99 23.41
C ASN A 578 1.39 -15.57 23.60
N LEU A 579 1.57 -16.58 24.45
CA LEU A 579 2.91 -17.16 24.73
C LEU A 579 3.62 -17.62 23.45
N ALA A 580 2.87 -18.10 22.45
CA ALA A 580 3.39 -18.51 21.15
C ALA A 580 4.02 -17.34 20.35
N ASN A 581 3.68 -16.09 20.66
CA ASN A 581 4.27 -14.89 20.05
C ASN A 581 5.71 -14.66 20.53
N GLY A 582 6.11 -15.31 21.63
CA GLY A 582 7.47 -15.28 22.15
C GLY A 582 7.89 -13.96 22.79
N GLU A 583 6.93 -13.19 23.30
CA GLU A 583 7.14 -11.94 24.07
C GLU A 583 6.68 -12.10 25.53
N ASN A 584 6.62 -13.34 26.02
CA ASN A 584 6.17 -13.69 27.37
C ASN A 584 4.78 -13.13 27.72
N ASN A 585 3.87 -13.13 26.74
CA ASN A 585 2.50 -12.63 26.88
C ASN A 585 2.38 -11.11 27.16
N ASN A 586 3.45 -10.34 26.95
CA ASN A 586 3.43 -8.88 27.16
C ASN A 586 2.74 -8.15 25.99
N ASP A 587 2.77 -8.74 24.79
CA ASP A 587 2.18 -8.20 23.57
C ASP A 587 0.64 -8.40 23.51
N GLY A 588 -0.07 -7.58 22.74
CA GLY A 588 -1.53 -7.61 22.59
C GLY A 588 -2.32 -6.90 23.71
N GLU A 589 -3.62 -6.67 23.47
CA GLU A 589 -4.49 -5.92 24.39
C GLU A 589 -4.73 -6.67 25.72
N ASN A 590 -4.66 -5.94 26.84
CA ASN A 590 -4.94 -6.48 28.17
C ASN A 590 -6.43 -6.38 28.54
N HIS A 591 -7.12 -5.34 28.08
CA HIS A 591 -8.52 -5.04 28.38
C HIS A 591 -9.46 -5.44 27.22
N ASN A 592 -9.59 -6.75 27.01
CA ASN A 592 -10.36 -7.29 25.88
C ASN A 592 -11.88 -7.15 26.00
N ASN A 593 -12.38 -6.78 27.18
CA ASN A 593 -13.82 -6.75 27.50
C ASN A 593 -14.52 -8.09 27.22
N SER A 594 -13.79 -9.20 27.38
CA SER A 594 -14.25 -10.56 27.07
C SER A 594 -14.90 -11.25 28.27
N TRP A 595 -15.58 -12.37 28.01
CA TRP A 595 -16.09 -13.25 29.07
C TRP A 595 -16.13 -14.71 28.61
N ASN A 596 -15.41 -15.58 29.31
CA ASN A 596 -15.30 -17.01 29.01
C ASN A 596 -16.61 -17.83 29.21
N CYS A 597 -17.70 -17.17 29.60
CA CYS A 597 -19.02 -17.76 29.82
C CYS A 597 -19.07 -18.79 30.97
N GLY A 598 -18.07 -18.78 31.86
CA GLY A 598 -18.01 -19.58 33.09
C GLY A 598 -16.83 -20.54 33.19
N GLN A 599 -16.17 -20.88 32.07
CA GLN A 599 -14.99 -21.76 32.05
C GLN A 599 -14.00 -21.27 31.00
N GLU A 600 -12.70 -21.25 31.30
CA GLU A 600 -11.66 -20.75 30.37
C GLU A 600 -11.32 -21.81 29.32
N GLY A 601 -11.22 -21.40 28.05
CA GLY A 601 -10.77 -22.27 26.96
C GLY A 601 -11.85 -23.17 26.34
N GLU A 602 -11.46 -23.95 25.35
CA GLU A 602 -12.39 -24.70 24.47
C GLU A 602 -13.11 -25.87 25.18
N PHE A 603 -12.45 -26.47 26.17
CA PHE A 603 -12.99 -27.58 26.95
C PHE A 603 -13.92 -27.07 28.04
N ALA A 604 -15.21 -26.99 27.71
CA ALA A 604 -16.24 -26.54 28.64
C ALA A 604 -17.47 -27.44 28.68
N ALA A 605 -18.20 -27.40 29.80
CA ALA A 605 -19.47 -28.10 29.98
C ALA A 605 -20.53 -27.64 28.97
N SER A 606 -21.46 -28.52 28.61
CA SER A 606 -22.51 -28.25 27.63
C SER A 606 -23.31 -26.95 27.88
N PRO A 607 -23.66 -26.57 29.14
CA PRO A 607 -24.30 -25.29 29.41
C PRO A 607 -23.46 -24.07 28.99
N VAL A 608 -22.14 -24.10 29.22
CA VAL A 608 -21.22 -23.03 28.82
C VAL A 608 -21.15 -22.92 27.29
N LYS A 609 -21.00 -24.05 26.58
CA LYS A 609 -20.99 -24.07 25.11
C LYS A 609 -22.28 -23.50 24.50
N ARG A 610 -23.45 -23.78 25.11
CA ARG A 610 -24.72 -23.18 24.69
C ARG A 610 -24.75 -21.67 24.90
N LEU A 611 -24.25 -21.19 26.03
CA LEU A 611 -24.15 -19.75 26.32
C LEU A 611 -23.21 -19.06 25.32
N ARG A 612 -22.02 -19.60 25.05
CA ARG A 612 -21.08 -19.06 24.05
C ARG A 612 -21.72 -18.91 22.67
N LYS A 613 -22.38 -19.98 22.21
CA LYS A 613 -23.15 -19.97 20.95
C LYS A 613 -24.19 -18.84 20.92
N ARG A 614 -24.89 -18.60 22.03
CA ARG A 614 -25.84 -17.48 22.13
C ARG A 614 -25.13 -16.12 22.09
N GLN A 615 -24.04 -15.97 22.84
CA GLN A 615 -23.29 -14.70 22.89
C GLN A 615 -22.72 -14.31 21.52
N MET A 616 -22.14 -15.25 20.76
CA MET A 616 -21.68 -14.98 19.39
C MET A 616 -22.81 -14.45 18.51
N ARG A 617 -24.01 -15.05 18.58
CA ARG A 617 -25.19 -14.57 17.85
C ARG A 617 -25.67 -13.21 18.35
N ASN A 618 -25.61 -12.94 19.66
CA ASN A 618 -25.98 -11.65 20.22
C ASN A 618 -25.08 -10.52 19.68
N PHE A 619 -23.76 -10.77 19.63
CA PHE A 619 -22.79 -9.85 19.05
C PHE A 619 -23.07 -9.59 17.57
N TYR A 620 -23.25 -10.67 16.79
CA TYR A 620 -23.51 -10.56 15.36
C TYR A 620 -24.84 -9.86 15.06
N LEU A 621 -25.90 -10.19 15.80
CA LEU A 621 -27.19 -9.52 15.71
C LEU A 621 -27.04 -8.03 16.00
N CYS A 622 -26.37 -7.67 17.09
CA CYS A 622 -26.12 -6.28 17.44
C CYS A 622 -25.39 -5.53 16.33
N LEU A 623 -24.32 -6.11 15.78
CA LEU A 623 -23.56 -5.51 14.69
C LEU A 623 -24.45 -5.22 13.47
N MET A 624 -25.27 -6.18 13.06
CA MET A 624 -26.07 -6.08 11.85
C MET A 624 -27.34 -5.23 11.98
N VAL A 625 -27.81 -4.93 13.21
CA VAL A 625 -29.01 -4.09 13.43
C VAL A 625 -28.68 -2.67 13.88
N SER A 626 -27.43 -2.39 14.27
CA SER A 626 -26.99 -1.04 14.60
C SER A 626 -26.94 -0.16 13.36
N GLN A 627 -27.37 1.10 13.49
CA GLN A 627 -27.07 2.13 12.49
C GLN A 627 -25.56 2.34 12.39
N GLY A 628 -25.08 2.65 11.19
CA GLY A 628 -23.66 2.73 10.85
C GLY A 628 -23.26 1.68 9.82
N VAL A 629 -21.97 1.52 9.56
CA VAL A 629 -21.46 0.55 8.58
C VAL A 629 -20.85 -0.63 9.34
N PRO A 630 -21.40 -1.85 9.23
CA PRO A 630 -20.83 -3.02 9.90
C PRO A 630 -19.57 -3.52 9.19
N MET A 631 -18.56 -3.86 9.97
CA MET A 631 -17.36 -4.59 9.54
C MET A 631 -17.26 -5.93 10.29
N ILE A 632 -17.03 -7.00 9.53
CA ILE A 632 -16.84 -8.37 10.01
C ILE A 632 -15.42 -8.80 9.66
N VAL A 633 -14.70 -9.38 10.62
CA VAL A 633 -13.38 -9.98 10.36
C VAL A 633 -13.51 -11.41 9.88
N MET A 634 -12.65 -11.77 8.94
CA MET A 634 -12.56 -13.10 8.36
C MET A 634 -12.62 -14.22 9.40
N GLY A 635 -13.62 -15.08 9.25
CA GLY A 635 -13.82 -16.29 10.04
C GLY A 635 -14.76 -16.15 11.24
N ASP A 636 -15.13 -14.94 11.63
CA ASP A 636 -16.11 -14.74 12.71
C ASP A 636 -17.51 -15.25 12.31
N GLU A 637 -17.82 -15.29 11.01
CA GLU A 637 -19.08 -15.82 10.47
C GLU A 637 -19.27 -17.32 10.72
N TYR A 638 -18.19 -18.08 10.94
CA TYR A 638 -18.24 -19.50 11.30
C TYR A 638 -17.70 -19.82 12.70
N GLY A 639 -17.17 -18.83 13.42
CA GLY A 639 -16.63 -19.00 14.77
C GLY A 639 -15.18 -19.45 14.83
N HIS A 640 -14.33 -18.85 14.00
CA HIS A 640 -12.88 -19.06 14.02
C HIS A 640 -12.26 -18.80 15.41
N THR A 641 -11.24 -19.56 15.76
CA THR A 641 -10.50 -19.49 17.03
C THR A 641 -9.02 -19.28 16.73
N LYS A 642 -8.36 -18.44 17.55
CA LYS A 642 -6.90 -18.29 17.58
C LYS A 642 -6.32 -18.96 18.84
N GLY A 643 -7.10 -19.82 19.49
CA GLY A 643 -6.73 -20.50 20.74
C GLY A 643 -6.56 -19.54 21.92
N GLY A 644 -7.22 -18.38 21.88
CA GLY A 644 -7.05 -17.32 22.88
C GLY A 644 -5.83 -16.43 22.65
N ASN A 645 -5.14 -16.55 21.52
CA ASN A 645 -4.15 -15.57 21.10
C ASN A 645 -4.86 -14.34 20.52
N ASN A 646 -4.69 -13.19 21.16
CA ASN A 646 -5.34 -11.94 20.73
C ASN A 646 -4.42 -11.04 19.88
N ASN A 647 -3.29 -11.55 19.41
CA ASN A 647 -2.32 -10.79 18.64
C ASN A 647 -1.53 -11.70 17.69
N THR A 648 -2.20 -12.33 16.72
CA THR A 648 -1.58 -13.34 15.83
C THR A 648 -0.75 -12.75 14.69
N TYR A 649 -0.11 -11.59 14.89
CA TYR A 649 0.67 -10.89 13.86
C TYR A 649 1.82 -11.71 13.29
N CYS A 650 2.35 -12.66 14.09
CA CYS A 650 3.57 -13.38 13.76
C CYS A 650 3.42 -14.83 13.27
N HIS A 651 2.19 -15.27 12.94
CA HIS A 651 1.86 -16.68 12.68
C HIS A 651 1.35 -16.93 11.27
N ASP A 652 2.12 -17.71 10.50
CA ASP A 652 1.65 -18.34 9.23
C ASP A 652 1.41 -19.83 9.48
N ASN A 653 0.31 -20.16 10.14
CA ASN A 653 -0.02 -21.54 10.54
C ASN A 653 -1.54 -21.80 10.53
N HIS A 654 -1.91 -22.97 11.05
CA HIS A 654 -3.28 -23.47 11.12
C HIS A 654 -3.97 -23.10 12.43
#